data_AF-C0C2C0-F1
#
_entry.id   AF-C0C2C0-F1
#
_cell.length_a   1.000
_cell.length_b   1.000
_cell.length_c   1.000
_cell.angle_alpha   90.00
_cell.angle_beta   90.00
_cell.angle_gamma   90.00
#
_symmetry.space_group_name_H-M   'P 1'
#
loop_
_entity.id
_entity.type
_entity.pdbx_description
1 polymer ?
#
loop_
_entity_poly.entity_id
_entity_poly.type
_entity_poly.pdbx_seq_one_letter_code
_entity_poly.pdbx_strand_id
1 'polypeptide(L)'
;MAGILVFATVVNVSFVSSAYGEEEVQSDTQNTYEADSTEINIWTGSVLNGDRAYWNSNGEKVVGQNKIGDKIYYFSEEGFVQTGWIDIGGENYYFSLENGERYEERTETIDGVEYFFDLDGRAEKVEKSSGPSNEELDANDIEKNNGIDSENKDVKEDAEDLIQSKDASVNQGAVNSVTILKGWQDTPEGKKYYDGEGNFVVGIQNIDNKLYSFDEKGVLQTGWIESDGKKTYYGMPDGSLRTGWLHFGEIYYYCGSNGEIMRGYQKIGSSLYYFNEEGIRQTGWIESDGKKTYYGMPDGSLRTGWLHFGEIYYYCGSNGEIMRGYQKIGSSLYYFNEEGIRQTGWIESDGKRTYYGMPDGSLRTGWLRFGNIYYYCGSDGVIVTGVPKTVNGVCYYFNDEGIRSKAPGGWQIYNGKTYYGMPDGTFRIGWLKFGNIYYYLDKDGVKLTGLNKIGGDLYFFNDEGVRQTGWIVAGGTTYYGMPDGSLRTGWLKFGNTYYYCDNDGAVIIGTPRIVNGVCYYFNDEGIRSKAPGGWQIYNGKTYYGMPDGTFRTGWLKFGNIYYYFDNNGVKVTGLNRIEGNLYYFNDEGIRQTGWIKVAGNKSYYGMPDGVLRIGWLKFGDIYYYCNSNAEIVVGDYVVSGVLYTFDSNGIMQKKSGWGSYNGLKYYFNPSTGFPYKSQWVTFGATHYYANCNGFMVQGWQNINGKYYYFYPATNIMARNTTIDGFVIGADGVRVPTILSKMTARAWGYSSLTGYLLMVDRDAHKVGVFKGKQGEWNNLYFWDCGNGASSTPTVAGVFKVGMKGYYFDSGSARCFWYTQFYGNYLFHSVLCYKDGRIMDGRVGMALSHGCVRLQIPNAKWIYDNIPKGTTVVVY
;
A
#
# COMPACT_ATOMS: atom_id res chain seq x y z
N MET A 1 -38.83 0.43 78.17
CA MET A 1 -39.32 1.75 77.69
C MET A 1 -38.82 1.86 76.25
N ALA A 2 -39.67 1.65 75.25
CA ALA A 2 -40.55 2.67 74.63
C ALA A 2 -39.73 3.70 73.83
N GLY A 3 -39.84 3.82 72.50
CA GLY A 3 -40.62 3.03 71.52
C GLY A 3 -40.65 3.72 70.14
N ILE A 4 -41.46 3.20 69.19
CA ILE A 4 -42.00 3.92 67.99
C ILE A 4 -40.95 4.21 66.87
N LEU A 5 -41.18 3.94 65.58
CA LEU A 5 -42.19 3.17 64.85
C LEU A 5 -41.59 2.71 63.49
N VAL A 6 -42.06 1.60 62.92
CA VAL A 6 -41.74 1.21 61.53
C VAL A 6 -42.95 1.46 60.64
N PHE A 7 -42.80 2.26 59.58
CA PHE A 7 -43.74 2.31 58.47
C PHE A 7 -43.10 1.69 57.23
N ALA A 8 -43.56 0.49 56.87
CA ALA A 8 -43.32 -0.10 55.56
C ALA A 8 -44.47 0.33 54.64
N THR A 9 -44.17 1.04 53.55
CA THR A 9 -45.16 1.38 52.53
C THR A 9 -44.90 0.53 51.29
N VAL A 10 -45.74 -0.48 51.09
CA VAL A 10 -45.80 -1.24 49.84
C VAL A 10 -46.44 -0.35 48.77
N VAL A 11 -45.76 -0.16 47.64
CA VAL A 11 -46.36 0.46 46.45
C VAL A 11 -46.39 -0.59 45.33
N ASN A 12 -47.58 -1.12 45.09
CA ASN A 12 -47.89 -1.83 43.85
C ASN A 12 -47.79 -0.84 42.68
N VAL A 13 -47.17 -1.24 41.58
CA VAL A 13 -47.36 -0.60 40.28
C VAL A 13 -48.08 -1.59 39.37
N SER A 14 -49.38 -1.34 39.19
CA SER A 14 -50.27 -2.13 38.34
C SER A 14 -50.20 -1.67 36.89
N PHE A 15 -50.01 -2.62 35.97
CA PHE A 15 -50.27 -2.42 34.54
C PHE A 15 -51.77 -2.25 34.30
N VAL A 16 -52.20 -1.15 33.66
CA VAL A 16 -53.48 -1.07 32.95
C VAL A 16 -53.29 -0.24 31.67
N SER A 17 -53.82 -0.76 30.57
CA SER A 17 -53.84 -0.11 29.26
C SER A 17 -55.00 0.89 29.12
N SER A 18 -54.86 1.85 28.21
CA SER A 18 -56.00 2.42 27.49
C SER A 18 -55.56 2.87 26.10
N ALA A 19 -56.48 2.75 25.14
CA ALA A 19 -56.27 3.00 23.71
C ALA A 19 -57.20 4.13 23.22
N TYR A 20 -57.21 4.35 21.90
CA TYR A 20 -57.95 5.36 21.13
C TYR A 20 -57.35 6.78 21.18
N GLY A 21 -57.17 7.47 20.04
CA GLY A 21 -57.52 7.10 18.65
C GLY A 21 -56.75 7.89 17.58
N GLU A 22 -56.99 7.49 16.33
CA GLU A 22 -56.30 7.87 15.08
C GLU A 22 -56.53 9.34 14.66
N GLU A 23 -55.55 9.95 13.98
CA GLU A 23 -55.64 10.22 12.52
C GLU A 23 -54.26 10.58 11.92
N GLU A 24 -54.13 10.44 10.59
CA GLU A 24 -52.86 10.39 9.85
C GLU A 24 -52.26 11.77 9.50
N VAL A 25 -50.95 11.84 9.21
CA VAL A 25 -50.40 12.00 7.83
C VAL A 25 -48.87 11.91 7.86
N GLN A 26 -48.37 10.87 7.17
CA GLN A 26 -47.05 10.62 6.57
C GLN A 26 -45.83 11.51 6.90
N SER A 27 -44.77 10.87 7.41
CA SER A 27 -43.39 11.13 6.98
C SER A 27 -42.54 9.85 7.08
N ASP A 28 -42.53 9.03 6.02
CA ASP A 28 -41.64 7.87 5.94
C ASP A 28 -40.20 8.30 5.67
N THR A 29 -39.26 7.85 6.50
CA THR A 29 -37.99 7.25 6.06
C THR A 29 -37.29 6.57 7.25
N GLN A 30 -37.52 5.27 7.40
CA GLN A 30 -36.53 4.36 7.96
C GLN A 30 -36.36 3.18 6.99
N ASN A 31 -35.17 3.03 6.44
CA ASN A 31 -34.36 1.84 6.74
C ASN A 31 -32.97 1.93 6.11
N THR A 32 -31.98 1.61 6.94
CA THR A 32 -30.65 1.19 6.51
C THR A 32 -30.76 -0.12 5.72
N TYR A 33 -30.13 -0.18 4.55
CA TYR A 33 -29.88 -1.43 3.84
C TYR A 33 -28.41 -1.52 3.45
N GLU A 34 -27.82 -2.67 3.74
CA GLU A 34 -26.60 -3.14 3.09
C GLU A 34 -26.89 -3.28 1.58
N ALA A 35 -26.05 -2.69 0.75
CA ALA A 35 -26.22 -2.72 -0.71
C ALA A 35 -25.46 -3.90 -1.31
N ASP A 36 -26.08 -5.08 -1.29
CA ASP A 36 -25.74 -6.10 -2.29
C ASP A 36 -26.27 -5.65 -3.66
N SER A 37 -25.53 -6.04 -4.69
CA SER A 37 -25.73 -5.85 -6.13
C SER A 37 -27.14 -5.49 -6.62
N THR A 38 -27.31 -4.24 -7.07
CA THR A 38 -28.40 -3.85 -7.98
C THR A 38 -27.82 -3.23 -9.26
N GLU A 39 -28.04 -3.88 -10.41
CA GLU A 39 -27.70 -3.31 -11.70
C GLU A 39 -28.57 -2.07 -11.98
N ILE A 40 -27.95 -0.89 -11.92
CA ILE A 40 -28.57 0.34 -12.39
C ILE A 40 -28.57 0.30 -13.93
N ASN A 41 -29.76 0.40 -14.54
CA ASN A 41 -29.89 0.52 -16.00
C ASN A 41 -29.42 1.91 -16.46
N ILE A 42 -28.15 1.99 -16.88
CA ILE A 42 -27.47 3.23 -17.26
C ILE A 42 -27.52 3.43 -18.78
N TRP A 43 -27.99 4.60 -19.22
CA TRP A 43 -27.94 5.00 -20.63
C TRP A 43 -26.60 5.66 -21.00
N THR A 44 -26.01 5.27 -22.12
CA THR A 44 -24.77 5.86 -22.65
C THR A 44 -25.06 7.14 -23.42
N GLY A 45 -24.81 8.30 -22.79
CA GLY A 45 -25.00 9.63 -23.38
C GLY A 45 -23.77 10.14 -24.14
N SER A 46 -23.90 10.26 -25.47
CA SER A 46 -23.12 11.11 -26.41
C SER A 46 -21.71 11.60 -26.01
N VAL A 47 -20.69 11.06 -26.69
CA VAL A 47 -19.29 11.53 -26.64
C VAL A 47 -19.14 12.96 -27.19
N LEU A 48 -18.61 13.86 -26.36
CA LEU A 48 -17.98 15.13 -26.77
C LEU A 48 -16.57 15.16 -26.17
N ASN A 49 -15.57 15.52 -26.98
CA ASN A 49 -14.13 15.62 -26.64
C ASN A 49 -13.42 14.36 -26.09
N GLY A 50 -14.09 13.21 -25.95
CA GLY A 50 -13.47 11.94 -25.57
C GLY A 50 -13.55 11.62 -24.06
N ASP A 51 -14.01 12.58 -23.25
CA ASP A 51 -14.33 12.35 -21.84
C ASP A 51 -15.59 11.48 -21.71
N ARG A 52 -15.56 10.48 -20.82
CA ARG A 52 -16.71 9.60 -20.53
C ARG A 52 -17.50 10.15 -19.34
N ALA A 53 -18.82 10.21 -19.50
CA ALA A 53 -19.79 10.55 -18.47
C ALA A 53 -20.97 9.58 -18.54
N TYR A 54 -21.62 9.33 -17.40
CA TYR A 54 -22.80 8.45 -17.32
C TYR A 54 -23.92 9.17 -16.56
N TRP A 55 -25.15 8.72 -16.79
CA TRP A 55 -26.35 9.25 -16.15
C TRP A 55 -27.13 8.12 -15.47
N ASN A 56 -27.71 8.42 -14.31
CA ASN A 56 -28.57 7.50 -13.59
C ASN A 56 -29.96 7.37 -14.29
N SER A 57 -30.83 6.51 -13.76
CA SER A 57 -32.18 6.28 -14.30
C SER A 57 -33.09 7.52 -14.27
N ASN A 58 -32.74 8.56 -13.49
CA ASN A 58 -33.47 9.82 -13.40
C ASN A 58 -32.96 10.88 -14.40
N GLY A 59 -31.89 10.59 -15.15
CA GLY A 59 -31.25 11.54 -16.06
C GLY A 59 -30.25 12.49 -15.38
N GLU A 60 -29.84 12.20 -14.14
CA GLU A 60 -28.84 12.97 -13.40
C GLU A 60 -27.43 12.43 -13.67
N LYS A 61 -26.41 13.29 -13.67
CA LYS A 61 -25.02 12.86 -13.87
C LYS A 61 -24.53 12.01 -12.70
N VAL A 62 -23.82 10.93 -12.99
CA VAL A 62 -23.14 10.10 -11.99
C VAL A 62 -21.88 10.84 -11.51
N VAL A 63 -21.71 10.97 -10.19
CA VAL A 63 -20.60 11.67 -9.51
C VAL A 63 -20.06 10.80 -8.36
N GLY A 64 -18.76 10.94 -8.02
CA GLY A 64 -18.10 10.10 -7.02
C GLY A 64 -17.83 8.66 -7.49
N GLN A 65 -17.49 7.74 -6.58
CA GLN A 65 -17.23 6.34 -6.92
C GLN A 65 -18.53 5.58 -7.23
N ASN A 66 -18.63 4.99 -8.43
CA ASN A 66 -19.80 4.22 -8.86
C ASN A 66 -19.40 2.98 -9.66
N LYS A 67 -20.19 1.90 -9.55
CA LYS A 67 -20.04 0.68 -10.34
C LYS A 67 -20.87 0.79 -11.63
N ILE A 68 -20.25 0.48 -12.77
CA ILE A 68 -20.86 0.52 -14.11
C ILE A 68 -20.61 -0.85 -14.76
N GLY A 69 -21.66 -1.67 -14.88
CA GLY A 69 -21.49 -3.11 -15.15
C GLY A 69 -20.68 -3.77 -14.04
N ASP A 70 -19.67 -4.56 -14.37
CA ASP A 70 -18.79 -5.22 -13.39
C ASP A 70 -17.59 -4.37 -12.94
N LYS A 71 -17.44 -3.12 -13.42
CA LYS A 71 -16.26 -2.29 -13.18
C LYS A 71 -16.57 -1.06 -12.35
N ILE A 72 -15.64 -0.67 -11.47
CA ILE A 72 -15.76 0.53 -10.63
C ILE A 72 -14.97 1.68 -11.26
N TYR A 73 -15.59 2.87 -11.26
CA TYR A 73 -15.05 4.12 -11.80
C TYR A 73 -15.25 5.25 -10.79
N TYR A 74 -14.40 6.27 -10.84
CA TYR A 74 -14.59 7.50 -10.09
C TYR A 74 -14.98 8.65 -11.02
N PHE A 75 -15.99 9.43 -10.63
CA PHE A 75 -16.48 10.57 -11.39
C PHE A 75 -16.25 11.89 -10.66
N SER A 76 -15.80 12.92 -11.38
CA SER A 76 -15.73 14.28 -10.82
C SER A 76 -17.12 14.82 -10.49
N GLU A 77 -17.18 15.93 -9.74
CA GLU A 77 -18.44 16.68 -9.50
C GLU A 77 -19.10 17.15 -10.80
N GLU A 78 -18.33 17.30 -11.89
CA GLU A 78 -18.85 17.61 -13.22
C GLU A 78 -19.34 16.37 -14.00
N GLY A 79 -19.18 15.17 -13.44
CA GLY A 79 -19.66 13.89 -13.97
C GLY A 79 -18.71 13.17 -14.95
N PHE A 80 -17.42 13.49 -14.95
CA PHE A 80 -16.43 12.90 -15.87
C PHE A 80 -15.56 11.85 -15.18
N VAL A 81 -15.30 10.72 -15.85
CA VAL A 81 -14.37 9.67 -15.36
C VAL A 81 -13.01 10.28 -15.01
N GLN A 82 -12.53 10.03 -13.80
CA GLN A 82 -11.20 10.37 -13.32
C GLN A 82 -10.25 9.17 -13.43
N THR A 83 -8.95 9.44 -13.53
CA THR A 83 -7.89 8.43 -13.68
C THR A 83 -6.67 8.80 -12.84
N GLY A 84 -5.86 7.80 -12.48
CA GLY A 84 -4.70 7.91 -11.60
C GLY A 84 -5.03 7.66 -10.13
N TRP A 85 -4.18 8.18 -9.24
CA TRP A 85 -4.36 8.14 -7.79
C TRP A 85 -5.53 9.03 -7.34
N ILE A 86 -6.44 8.46 -6.54
CA ILE A 86 -7.58 9.16 -5.94
C ILE A 86 -7.69 8.73 -4.47
N ASP A 87 -7.66 9.69 -3.56
CA ASP A 87 -8.00 9.50 -2.15
C ASP A 87 -9.52 9.53 -1.97
N ILE A 88 -10.08 8.51 -1.32
CA ILE A 88 -11.50 8.44 -0.99
C ILE A 88 -11.62 8.09 0.49
N GLY A 89 -11.69 9.13 1.33
CA GLY A 89 -11.88 8.99 2.77
C GLY A 89 -10.60 8.67 3.56
N GLY A 90 -9.43 8.99 3.02
CA GLY A 90 -8.11 8.66 3.60
C GLY A 90 -7.49 7.37 3.05
N GLU A 91 -8.23 6.61 2.24
CA GLU A 91 -7.75 5.42 1.55
C GLU A 91 -7.41 5.74 0.09
N ASN A 92 -6.29 5.20 -0.41
CA ASN A 92 -5.79 5.48 -1.76
C ASN A 92 -6.21 4.38 -2.74
N TYR A 93 -6.81 4.80 -3.85
CA TYR A 93 -7.23 3.95 -4.95
C TYR A 93 -6.53 4.38 -6.24
N TYR A 94 -6.28 3.44 -7.14
CA TYR A 94 -5.75 3.75 -8.47
C TYR A 94 -6.76 3.39 -9.55
N PHE A 95 -7.08 4.36 -10.41
CA PHE A 95 -7.95 4.18 -11.56
C PHE A 95 -7.11 4.22 -12.83
N SER A 96 -7.25 3.20 -13.69
CA SER A 96 -6.48 3.02 -14.92
C SER A 96 -6.34 4.30 -15.74
N LEU A 97 -5.11 4.67 -16.11
CA LEU A 97 -4.86 5.78 -17.03
C LEU A 97 -5.36 5.50 -18.46
N GLU A 98 -5.53 4.24 -18.84
CA GLU A 98 -6.01 3.83 -20.16
C GLU A 98 -7.54 3.86 -20.27
N ASN A 99 -8.23 3.25 -19.29
CA ASN A 99 -9.68 3.03 -19.37
C ASN A 99 -10.47 3.47 -18.13
N GLY A 100 -9.83 4.06 -17.10
CA GLY A 100 -10.48 4.58 -15.89
C GLY A 100 -11.05 3.55 -14.93
N GLU A 101 -10.84 2.25 -15.18
CA GLU A 101 -11.27 1.18 -14.28
C GLU A 101 -10.40 1.15 -13.03
N ARG A 102 -11.02 0.99 -11.86
CA ARG A 102 -10.31 0.80 -10.59
C ARG A 102 -9.45 -0.46 -10.62
N TYR A 103 -8.26 -0.38 -10.05
CA TYR A 103 -7.37 -1.54 -9.85
C TYR A 103 -7.82 -2.32 -8.62
N GLU A 104 -8.08 -3.61 -8.78
CA GLU A 104 -8.62 -4.55 -7.78
C GLU A 104 -7.91 -5.91 -7.97
N GLU A 105 -7.67 -6.63 -6.87
CA GLU A 105 -7.06 -7.98 -6.81
C GLU A 105 -5.78 -8.17 -7.65
N ARG A 106 -4.84 -7.22 -7.59
CA ARG A 106 -3.66 -7.21 -8.49
C ARG A 106 -2.46 -6.52 -7.89
N THR A 107 -1.26 -6.92 -8.31
CA THR A 107 -0.02 -6.19 -8.06
C THR A 107 0.38 -5.41 -9.30
N GLU A 108 0.71 -4.12 -9.16
CA GLU A 108 1.14 -3.25 -10.25
C GLU A 108 2.32 -2.37 -9.85
N THR A 109 3.20 -2.06 -10.80
CA THR A 109 4.27 -1.08 -10.60
C THR A 109 3.84 0.29 -11.11
N ILE A 110 3.58 1.22 -10.20
CA ILE A 110 3.13 2.59 -10.48
C ILE A 110 4.22 3.54 -9.98
N ASP A 111 4.65 4.47 -10.83
CA ASP A 111 5.73 5.43 -10.54
C ASP A 111 7.04 4.78 -10.02
N GLY A 112 7.31 3.53 -10.44
CA GLY A 112 8.50 2.76 -10.02
C GLY A 112 8.39 2.07 -8.66
N VAL A 113 7.26 2.21 -7.98
CA VAL A 113 6.92 1.53 -6.72
C VAL A 113 5.89 0.44 -7.00
N GLU A 114 6.07 -0.72 -6.37
CA GLU A 114 5.15 -1.85 -6.50
C GLU A 114 4.03 -1.72 -5.45
N TYR A 115 2.78 -1.83 -5.88
CA TYR A 115 1.58 -1.73 -5.06
C TYR A 115 0.70 -2.96 -5.26
N PHE A 116 0.19 -3.51 -4.17
CA PHE A 116 -0.86 -4.51 -4.17
C PHE A 116 -2.21 -3.81 -3.97
N PHE A 117 -3.17 -4.17 -4.80
CA PHE A 117 -4.55 -3.70 -4.73
C PHE A 117 -5.41 -4.83 -4.21
N ASP A 118 -6.06 -4.62 -3.07
CA ASP A 118 -6.92 -5.62 -2.44
C ASP A 118 -8.25 -5.83 -3.20
N LEU A 119 -9.14 -6.66 -2.62
CA LEU A 119 -10.48 -6.92 -3.18
C LEU A 119 -11.36 -5.66 -3.21
N ASP A 120 -11.13 -4.73 -2.28
CA ASP A 120 -11.82 -3.43 -2.22
C ASP A 120 -11.12 -2.37 -3.09
N GLY A 121 -10.03 -2.70 -3.78
CA GLY A 121 -9.23 -1.81 -4.64
C GLY A 121 -8.31 -0.84 -3.90
N ARG A 122 -8.10 -1.02 -2.58
CA ARG A 122 -7.22 -0.19 -1.75
C ARG A 122 -5.77 -0.53 -2.04
N ALA A 123 -4.92 0.49 -2.14
CA ALA A 123 -3.52 0.33 -2.51
C ALA A 123 -2.61 0.21 -1.28
N GLU A 124 -2.06 -0.99 -1.08
CA GLU A 124 -0.95 -1.22 -0.14
C GLU A 124 0.38 -1.21 -0.89
N LYS A 125 1.38 -0.50 -0.36
CA LYS A 125 2.72 -0.49 -0.94
C LYS A 125 3.42 -1.82 -0.64
N VAL A 126 3.88 -2.51 -1.68
CA VAL A 126 4.68 -3.73 -1.52
C VAL A 126 6.08 -3.34 -1.07
N GLU A 127 6.34 -3.51 0.23
CA GLU A 127 7.68 -3.39 0.76
C GLU A 127 8.54 -4.57 0.30
N LYS A 128 9.45 -4.30 -0.63
CA LYS A 128 10.54 -5.24 -0.94
C LYS A 128 11.33 -5.47 0.34
N SER A 129 11.47 -6.72 0.75
CA SER A 129 12.30 -7.11 1.89
C SER A 129 13.78 -6.79 1.58
N SER A 130 14.19 -5.56 1.88
CA SER A 130 15.58 -5.23 2.11
C SER A 130 16.10 -6.11 3.24
N GLY A 131 17.31 -6.65 3.07
CA GLY A 131 18.06 -7.20 4.21
C GLY A 131 18.18 -6.13 5.31
N PRO A 132 18.36 -6.55 6.58
CA PRO A 132 18.17 -5.67 7.74
C PRO A 132 18.99 -4.39 7.62
N SER A 133 18.29 -3.25 7.58
CA SER A 133 18.88 -1.93 7.74
C SER A 133 19.23 -1.72 9.20
N ASN A 134 20.41 -1.16 9.45
CA ASN A 134 20.86 -0.78 10.78
C ASN A 134 19.86 0.18 11.45
N GLU A 135 19.40 -0.18 12.65
CA GLU A 135 18.91 0.82 13.60
C GLU A 135 20.12 1.42 14.34
N GLU A 136 20.20 2.76 14.36
CA GLU A 136 21.01 3.45 15.37
C GLU A 136 20.30 3.31 16.73
N LEU A 137 21.00 2.75 17.72
CA LEU A 137 20.63 2.91 19.12
C LEU A 137 21.45 4.04 19.73
N ASP A 138 20.75 5.08 20.16
CA ASP A 138 21.33 6.17 20.95
C ASP A 138 21.73 5.67 22.35
N ALA A 139 22.77 6.27 22.93
CA ALA A 139 23.47 5.74 24.08
C ALA A 139 22.81 6.12 25.41
N ASN A 140 22.88 5.23 26.41
CA ASN A 140 23.16 5.59 27.81
C ASN A 140 23.51 4.35 28.65
N ASP A 141 24.23 4.60 29.74
CA ASP A 141 24.68 3.69 30.81
C ASP A 141 25.70 2.57 30.47
N ILE A 142 26.79 2.32 31.21
CA ILE A 142 27.78 3.10 31.98
C ILE A 142 28.73 2.05 32.63
N GLU A 143 30.04 2.27 32.46
CA GLU A 143 31.17 1.84 33.33
C GLU A 143 31.87 0.44 33.29
N LYS A 144 33.21 0.54 33.02
CA LYS A 144 34.38 -0.07 33.73
C LYS A 144 34.55 -1.61 33.72
N ASN A 145 35.73 -2.23 33.59
CA ASN A 145 37.16 -1.85 33.38
C ASN A 145 37.95 -3.17 33.12
N ASN A 146 39.17 -3.27 32.58
CA ASN A 146 39.98 -2.44 31.67
C ASN A 146 41.22 -3.27 31.21
N GLY A 147 41.75 -3.02 30.00
CA GLY A 147 42.99 -3.62 29.46
C GLY A 147 43.05 -3.51 27.94
N ILE A 148 43.67 -2.47 27.34
CA ILE A 148 45.12 -2.33 27.10
C ILE A 148 45.64 -3.51 26.26
N ASP A 149 46.21 -3.38 25.06
CA ASP A 149 46.40 -2.26 24.12
C ASP A 149 46.85 -2.88 22.76
N SER A 150 46.91 -2.24 21.58
CA SER A 150 46.54 -0.91 21.07
C SER A 150 46.78 -0.93 19.53
N GLU A 151 46.15 -0.07 18.72
CA GLU A 151 46.84 0.54 17.54
C GLU A 151 46.04 1.65 16.81
N ASN A 152 46.79 2.66 16.34
CA ASN A 152 46.59 3.55 15.19
C ASN A 152 45.19 4.05 14.79
N LYS A 153 45.07 5.39 14.77
CA LYS A 153 44.42 6.10 13.66
C LYS A 153 45.27 7.28 13.18
N ASP A 154 45.34 7.37 11.85
CA ASP A 154 45.25 8.57 11.00
C ASP A 154 46.00 9.85 11.39
N VAL A 155 46.77 10.39 10.44
CA VAL A 155 46.42 11.63 9.70
C VAL A 155 47.37 11.76 8.51
N LYS A 156 46.85 12.19 7.36
CA LYS A 156 47.65 12.92 6.35
C LYS A 156 46.86 14.15 5.92
N GLU A 157 47.45 15.31 6.18
CA GLU A 157 47.09 16.59 5.60
C GLU A 157 48.24 17.07 4.69
N ASP A 158 48.02 18.17 3.98
CA ASP A 158 48.69 18.49 2.72
C ASP A 158 50.14 19.00 2.79
N ALA A 159 50.81 18.81 1.65
CA ALA A 159 51.78 19.68 0.97
C ALA A 159 52.81 20.53 1.75
N GLU A 160 54.09 20.36 1.36
CA GLU A 160 55.03 21.49 1.26
C GLU A 160 56.05 21.25 0.13
N ASP A 161 56.61 22.33 -0.41
CA ASP A 161 57.51 22.42 -1.57
C ASP A 161 58.69 23.35 -1.21
N LEU A 162 59.73 23.45 -2.06
CA LEU A 162 60.90 24.37 -1.97
C LEU A 162 62.02 23.92 -0.98
N ILE A 163 63.34 24.16 -1.16
CA ILE A 163 64.17 24.69 -2.29
C ILE A 163 65.69 24.40 -2.04
N GLN A 164 66.46 24.10 -3.10
CA GLN A 164 67.91 24.42 -3.37
C GLN A 164 69.03 24.13 -2.31
N SER A 165 70.35 24.07 -2.63
CA SER A 165 71.16 23.84 -3.86
C SER A 165 72.65 23.80 -3.48
N LYS A 166 73.52 23.08 -4.23
CA LYS A 166 74.60 23.68 -5.07
C LYS A 166 75.63 22.68 -5.64
N ASP A 167 75.69 22.69 -6.98
CA ASP A 167 76.86 22.73 -7.89
C ASP A 167 78.20 22.05 -7.55
N ALA A 168 78.66 21.18 -8.46
CA ALA A 168 79.87 21.49 -9.28
C ALA A 168 79.98 20.67 -10.59
N SER A 169 79.93 21.40 -11.72
CA SER A 169 80.70 21.21 -12.99
C SER A 169 80.65 19.94 -13.87
N VAL A 170 80.09 20.14 -15.08
CA VAL A 170 80.68 19.88 -16.43
C VAL A 170 80.75 18.44 -17.01
N ASN A 171 80.17 18.31 -18.22
CA ASN A 171 80.44 17.42 -19.38
C ASN A 171 81.58 16.36 -19.26
N GLN A 172 81.46 15.13 -19.82
CA GLN A 172 80.94 14.85 -21.17
C GLN A 172 80.69 13.33 -21.40
N GLY A 173 79.68 12.96 -22.20
CA GLY A 173 79.78 11.78 -23.09
C GLY A 173 78.85 10.55 -22.86
N ALA A 174 78.34 10.04 -24.00
CA ALA A 174 77.72 8.71 -24.24
C ALA A 174 76.30 8.43 -23.69
N VAL A 175 75.33 8.47 -24.60
CA VAL A 175 73.99 7.90 -24.44
C VAL A 175 74.04 6.39 -24.71
N ASN A 176 73.40 5.58 -23.85
CA ASN A 176 72.97 4.21 -24.16
C ASN A 176 71.56 4.00 -23.58
N SER A 177 70.66 3.49 -24.42
CA SER A 177 69.26 3.24 -24.04
C SER A 177 69.13 1.97 -23.20
N VAL A 178 68.63 2.09 -21.96
CA VAL A 178 68.25 0.93 -21.14
C VAL A 178 66.82 0.51 -21.50
N THR A 179 66.66 -0.71 -21.97
CA THR A 179 65.34 -1.31 -22.22
C THR A 179 64.72 -1.76 -20.89
N ILE A 180 63.65 -1.08 -20.44
CA ILE A 180 62.92 -1.46 -19.23
C ILE A 180 62.04 -2.69 -19.55
N LEU A 181 62.28 -3.80 -18.85
CA LEU A 181 61.42 -4.99 -18.92
C LEU A 181 60.09 -4.72 -18.21
N LYS A 182 58.97 -5.15 -18.81
CA LYS A 182 57.62 -5.00 -18.25
C LYS A 182 56.77 -6.24 -18.50
N GLY A 183 55.82 -6.51 -17.61
CA GLY A 183 54.93 -7.67 -17.70
C GLY A 183 55.64 -8.99 -17.43
N TRP A 184 55.04 -10.09 -17.91
CA TRP A 184 55.58 -11.44 -17.77
C TRP A 184 56.88 -11.62 -18.55
N GLN A 185 57.91 -12.18 -17.88
CA GLN A 185 59.21 -12.49 -18.46
C GLN A 185 59.64 -13.90 -18.02
N ASP A 186 60.11 -14.73 -18.94
CA ASP A 186 60.72 -16.02 -18.63
C ASP A 186 62.22 -15.84 -18.43
N THR A 187 62.71 -15.96 -17.19
CA THR A 187 64.14 -15.84 -16.86
C THR A 187 64.77 -17.21 -16.57
N PRO A 188 66.11 -17.35 -16.59
CA PRO A 188 66.77 -18.63 -16.25
C PRO A 188 66.45 -19.14 -14.84
N GLU A 189 66.07 -18.24 -13.92
CA GLU A 189 65.68 -18.56 -12.55
C GLU A 189 64.19 -18.95 -12.42
N GLY A 190 63.39 -18.73 -13.47
CA GLY A 190 61.96 -19.01 -13.53
C GLY A 190 61.14 -17.85 -14.12
N LYS A 191 59.82 -18.03 -14.18
CA LYS A 191 58.92 -16.99 -14.71
C LYS A 191 58.74 -15.87 -13.68
N LYS A 192 58.90 -14.61 -14.09
CA LYS A 192 58.73 -13.41 -13.25
C LYS A 192 57.72 -12.45 -13.87
N TYR A 193 57.24 -11.50 -13.07
CA TYR A 193 56.43 -10.39 -13.56
C TYR A 193 57.08 -9.06 -13.15
N TYR A 194 57.23 -8.15 -14.11
CA TYR A 194 57.82 -6.83 -13.92
C TYR A 194 56.74 -5.74 -14.00
N ASP A 195 56.76 -4.82 -13.04
CA ASP A 195 55.77 -3.75 -12.90
C ASP A 195 55.92 -2.63 -13.95
N GLY A 196 55.15 -1.54 -13.77
CA GLY A 196 55.18 -0.38 -14.67
C GLY A 196 56.51 0.38 -14.67
N GLU A 197 57.35 0.20 -13.65
CA GLU A 197 58.63 0.89 -13.44
C GLU A 197 59.82 0.00 -13.84
N GLY A 198 59.62 -1.32 -13.90
CA GLY A 198 60.62 -2.32 -14.28
C GLY A 198 61.21 -3.09 -13.10
N ASN A 199 60.56 -3.07 -11.93
CA ASN A 199 60.92 -3.90 -10.79
C ASN A 199 60.15 -5.23 -10.87
N PHE A 200 60.75 -6.34 -10.42
CA PHE A 200 60.01 -7.60 -10.29
C PHE A 200 59.13 -7.57 -9.03
N VAL A 201 57.92 -8.13 -9.13
CA VAL A 201 57.00 -8.21 -7.99
C VAL A 201 57.28 -9.44 -7.11
N VAL A 202 56.93 -9.35 -5.83
CA VAL A 202 57.08 -10.42 -4.81
C VAL A 202 55.76 -10.60 -4.04
N GLY A 203 55.59 -11.76 -3.38
CA GLY A 203 54.38 -12.07 -2.61
C GLY A 203 53.16 -12.34 -3.50
N ILE A 204 51.96 -12.20 -2.93
CA ILE A 204 50.70 -12.41 -3.66
C ILE A 204 50.31 -11.16 -4.44
N GLN A 205 50.12 -11.33 -5.75
CA GLN A 205 49.81 -10.25 -6.69
C GLN A 205 48.59 -10.60 -7.54
N ASN A 206 47.73 -9.62 -7.78
CA ASN A 206 46.59 -9.76 -8.69
C ASN A 206 46.99 -9.18 -10.06
N ILE A 207 47.10 -10.05 -11.07
CA ILE A 207 47.50 -9.71 -12.43
C ILE A 207 46.40 -10.25 -13.36
N ASP A 208 45.83 -9.40 -14.20
CA ASP A 208 44.76 -9.75 -15.15
C ASP A 208 43.57 -10.52 -14.50
N ASN A 209 43.15 -10.10 -13.30
CA ASN A 209 42.11 -10.73 -12.46
C ASN A 209 42.41 -12.18 -12.01
N LYS A 210 43.68 -12.58 -12.01
CA LYS A 210 44.16 -13.83 -11.42
C LYS A 210 45.16 -13.52 -10.31
N LEU A 211 45.07 -14.26 -9.20
CA LEU A 211 46.07 -14.21 -8.14
C LEU A 211 47.26 -15.08 -8.52
N TYR A 212 48.46 -14.59 -8.25
CA TYR A 212 49.74 -15.28 -8.45
C TYR A 212 50.60 -15.08 -7.18
N SER A 213 51.40 -16.08 -6.79
CA SER A 213 52.37 -15.92 -5.70
C SER A 213 53.78 -15.92 -6.25
N PHE A 214 54.60 -14.99 -5.81
CA PHE A 214 56.01 -14.86 -6.17
C PHE A 214 56.88 -14.97 -4.92
N ASP A 215 57.99 -15.69 -5.00
CA ASP A 215 58.94 -15.78 -3.90
C ASP A 215 59.70 -14.45 -3.66
N GLU A 216 60.55 -14.40 -2.62
CA GLU A 216 61.37 -13.22 -2.29
C GLU A 216 62.32 -12.77 -3.42
N LYS A 217 62.55 -13.62 -4.43
CA LYS A 217 63.39 -13.35 -5.60
C LYS A 217 62.55 -13.04 -6.85
N GLY A 218 61.24 -12.91 -6.70
CA GLY A 218 60.27 -12.61 -7.76
C GLY A 218 59.96 -13.77 -8.70
N VAL A 219 60.27 -15.01 -8.31
CA VAL A 219 59.97 -16.20 -9.10
C VAL A 219 58.57 -16.70 -8.79
N LEU A 220 57.77 -16.91 -9.84
CA LEU A 220 56.42 -17.43 -9.78
C LEU A 220 56.38 -18.83 -9.14
N GLN A 221 55.57 -18.98 -8.10
CA GLN A 221 55.40 -20.23 -7.36
C GLN A 221 54.25 -21.08 -7.90
N THR A 222 54.46 -22.40 -7.95
CA THR A 222 53.45 -23.40 -8.33
C THR A 222 53.49 -24.60 -7.39
N GLY A 223 52.38 -25.32 -7.24
CA GLY A 223 52.24 -26.38 -6.24
C GLY A 223 51.84 -25.84 -4.86
N TRP A 224 52.15 -26.58 -3.80
CA TRP A 224 51.90 -26.12 -2.43
C TRP A 224 52.83 -24.96 -2.06
N ILE A 225 52.23 -23.90 -1.52
CA ILE A 225 52.93 -22.75 -0.97
C ILE A 225 52.61 -22.75 0.53
N GLU A 226 53.65 -22.82 1.35
CA GLU A 226 53.55 -22.97 2.80
C GLU A 226 54.03 -21.70 3.51
N SER A 227 53.33 -21.31 4.58
CA SER A 227 53.73 -20.26 5.51
C SER A 227 53.71 -20.83 6.92
N ASP A 228 54.74 -20.54 7.71
CA ASP A 228 54.93 -21.08 9.08
C ASP A 228 54.77 -22.60 9.18
N GLY A 229 55.19 -23.33 8.14
CA GLY A 229 55.11 -24.80 8.06
C GLY A 229 53.70 -25.36 7.86
N LYS A 230 52.69 -24.52 7.60
CA LYS A 230 51.35 -24.94 7.18
C LYS A 230 51.16 -24.67 5.68
N LYS A 231 50.41 -25.54 5.00
CA LYS A 231 49.92 -25.27 3.64
C LYS A 231 48.98 -24.07 3.68
N THR A 232 49.27 -23.06 2.87
CA THR A 232 48.51 -21.79 2.89
C THR A 232 47.86 -21.51 1.54
N TYR A 233 48.57 -21.77 0.43
CA TYR A 233 48.05 -21.59 -0.93
C TYR A 233 48.40 -22.79 -1.83
N TYR A 234 47.74 -22.89 -2.98
CA TYR A 234 48.09 -23.85 -4.03
C TYR A 234 48.15 -23.15 -5.40
N GLY A 235 49.35 -23.03 -5.97
CA GLY A 235 49.57 -22.52 -7.32
C GLY A 235 49.27 -23.59 -8.37
N MET A 236 48.34 -23.31 -9.26
CA MET A 236 48.01 -24.16 -10.40
C MET A 236 49.16 -24.20 -11.43
N PRO A 237 49.20 -25.17 -12.37
CA PRO A 237 50.25 -25.26 -13.38
C PRO A 237 50.39 -24.03 -14.32
N ASP A 238 49.37 -23.17 -14.40
CA ASP A 238 49.44 -21.89 -15.15
C ASP A 238 50.00 -20.73 -14.32
N GLY A 239 50.41 -21.00 -13.07
CA GLY A 239 50.87 -20.02 -12.08
C GLY A 239 49.79 -19.47 -11.16
N SER A 240 48.51 -19.57 -11.54
CA SER A 240 47.44 -18.90 -10.79
C SER A 240 47.11 -19.63 -9.49
N LEU A 241 46.87 -18.90 -8.40
CA LEU A 241 46.44 -19.49 -7.14
C LEU A 241 45.02 -20.04 -7.28
N ARG A 242 44.82 -21.26 -6.76
CA ARG A 242 43.51 -21.90 -6.73
C ARG A 242 42.57 -21.09 -5.84
N THR A 243 41.37 -20.82 -6.33
CA THR A 243 40.21 -20.39 -5.53
C THR A 243 39.10 -21.44 -5.63
N GLY A 244 38.28 -21.55 -4.60
CA GLY A 244 37.26 -22.59 -4.47
C GLY A 244 37.81 -23.98 -4.11
N TRP A 245 37.04 -25.02 -4.39
CA TRP A 245 37.37 -26.41 -4.03
C TRP A 245 38.67 -26.92 -4.67
N LEU A 246 39.49 -27.60 -3.89
CA LEU A 246 40.71 -28.30 -4.29
C LEU A 246 40.71 -29.69 -3.68
N HIS A 247 41.08 -30.73 -4.43
CA HIS A 247 41.11 -32.09 -3.87
C HIS A 247 42.20 -32.97 -4.48
N PHE A 248 42.65 -33.94 -3.70
CA PHE A 248 43.63 -34.96 -4.08
C PHE A 248 43.14 -36.31 -3.56
N GLY A 249 42.48 -37.09 -4.43
CA GLY A 249 41.72 -38.27 -4.00
C GLY A 249 40.58 -37.86 -3.07
N GLU A 250 40.52 -38.50 -1.89
CA GLU A 250 39.51 -38.25 -0.84
C GLU A 250 39.85 -37.06 0.07
N ILE A 251 41.02 -36.43 -0.09
CA ILE A 251 41.42 -35.26 0.70
C ILE A 251 40.92 -33.99 0.00
N TYR A 252 40.01 -33.25 0.66
CA TYR A 252 39.44 -32.01 0.16
C TYR A 252 39.90 -30.80 0.98
N TYR A 253 40.19 -29.71 0.28
CA TYR A 253 40.49 -28.37 0.79
C TYR A 253 39.53 -27.37 0.13
N TYR A 254 39.35 -26.20 0.74
CA TYR A 254 38.67 -25.08 0.08
C TYR A 254 39.55 -23.83 0.16
N CYS A 255 39.90 -23.28 -1.00
CA CYS A 255 40.66 -22.04 -1.10
C CYS A 255 39.69 -20.85 -1.16
N GLY A 256 39.90 -19.83 -0.33
CA GLY A 256 39.12 -18.60 -0.29
C GLY A 256 39.23 -17.76 -1.57
N SER A 257 38.55 -16.62 -1.59
CA SER A 257 38.66 -15.66 -2.70
C SER A 257 40.05 -15.02 -2.80
N ASN A 258 40.81 -14.98 -1.70
CA ASN A 258 42.23 -14.62 -1.62
C ASN A 258 43.17 -15.80 -1.98
N GLY A 259 42.63 -16.98 -2.31
CA GLY A 259 43.38 -18.21 -2.59
C GLY A 259 43.82 -19.02 -1.36
N GLU A 260 43.59 -18.51 -0.14
CA GLU A 260 44.06 -19.11 1.10
C GLU A 260 43.23 -20.34 1.50
N ILE A 261 43.87 -21.38 2.02
CA ILE A 261 43.18 -22.60 2.49
C ILE A 261 42.40 -22.31 3.78
N MET A 262 41.08 -22.45 3.68
CA MET A 262 40.15 -22.26 4.81
C MET A 262 40.29 -23.35 5.88
N ARG A 263 40.06 -22.96 7.13
CA ARG A 263 40.15 -23.80 8.34
C ARG A 263 38.95 -23.61 9.25
N GLY A 264 38.73 -24.53 10.18
CA GLY A 264 37.62 -24.51 11.13
C GLY A 264 36.25 -24.65 10.46
N TYR A 265 35.22 -24.11 11.12
CA TYR A 265 33.86 -24.06 10.62
C TYR A 265 33.71 -23.05 9.48
N GLN A 266 33.14 -23.48 8.35
CA GLN A 266 33.02 -22.70 7.12
C GLN A 266 31.68 -22.90 6.44
N LYS A 267 31.02 -21.82 6.03
CA LYS A 267 29.81 -21.85 5.20
C LYS A 267 30.16 -21.59 3.74
N ILE A 268 29.99 -22.60 2.89
CA ILE A 268 30.34 -22.57 1.47
C ILE A 268 29.06 -22.79 0.66
N GLY A 269 28.55 -21.71 0.06
CA GLY A 269 27.23 -21.70 -0.56
C GLY A 269 26.13 -21.91 0.47
N SER A 270 25.23 -22.86 0.22
CA SER A 270 24.17 -23.28 1.14
C SER A 270 24.65 -24.25 2.24
N SER A 271 25.83 -24.85 2.08
CA SER A 271 26.28 -25.98 2.89
C SER A 271 27.34 -25.55 3.91
N LEU A 272 27.34 -26.24 5.05
CA LEU A 272 28.30 -26.06 6.13
C LEU A 272 29.38 -27.13 6.02
N TYR A 273 30.63 -26.79 6.34
CA TYR A 273 31.77 -27.69 6.33
C TYR A 273 32.66 -27.41 7.53
N TYR A 274 33.41 -28.41 7.97
CA TYR A 274 34.49 -28.22 8.94
C TYR A 274 35.81 -28.67 8.33
N PHE A 275 36.82 -27.83 8.41
CA PHE A 275 38.19 -28.11 8.00
C PHE A 275 39.07 -28.15 9.25
N ASN A 276 39.96 -29.13 9.37
CA ASN A 276 40.86 -29.23 10.52
C ASN A 276 42.03 -28.22 10.43
N GLU A 277 42.98 -28.27 11.37
CA GLU A 277 44.15 -27.39 11.43
C GLU A 277 45.07 -27.48 10.19
N GLU A 278 45.06 -28.61 9.49
CA GLU A 278 45.77 -28.80 8.22
C GLU A 278 44.98 -28.29 7.00
N GLY A 279 43.75 -27.79 7.20
CA GLY A 279 42.85 -27.35 6.13
C GLY A 279 42.09 -28.48 5.43
N ILE A 280 42.11 -29.70 5.99
CA ILE A 280 41.46 -30.88 5.42
C ILE A 280 40.00 -30.94 5.90
N ARG A 281 39.07 -31.06 4.95
CA ARG A 281 37.64 -31.20 5.19
C ARG A 281 37.32 -32.51 5.91
N GLN A 282 36.64 -32.41 7.05
CA GLN A 282 36.30 -33.55 7.91
C GLN A 282 34.98 -34.22 7.52
N THR A 283 34.84 -35.50 7.89
CA THR A 283 33.61 -36.31 7.82
C THR A 283 33.48 -37.14 9.10
N GLY A 284 32.28 -37.65 9.42
CA GLY A 284 32.02 -38.37 10.67
C GLY A 284 31.92 -37.45 11.88
N TRP A 285 32.20 -37.97 13.08
CA TRP A 285 32.19 -37.18 14.31
C TRP A 285 33.36 -36.19 14.33
N ILE A 286 33.05 -34.92 14.60
CA ILE A 286 34.03 -33.86 14.81
C ILE A 286 33.90 -33.41 16.27
N GLU A 287 34.99 -33.51 17.01
CA GLU A 287 35.02 -33.22 18.44
C GLU A 287 35.86 -31.98 18.73
N SER A 288 35.40 -31.17 19.70
CA SER A 288 36.14 -30.03 20.27
C SER A 288 36.06 -30.14 21.79
N ASP A 289 37.15 -29.84 22.48
CA ASP A 289 37.27 -29.95 23.95
C ASP A 289 36.78 -31.29 24.53
N GLY A 290 37.03 -32.38 23.79
CA GLY A 290 36.62 -33.74 24.16
C GLY A 290 35.11 -34.00 24.09
N LYS A 291 34.34 -33.12 23.46
CA LYS A 291 32.90 -33.28 23.23
C LYS A 291 32.60 -33.37 21.74
N LYS A 292 31.63 -34.21 21.37
CA LYS A 292 31.05 -34.21 20.03
C LYS A 292 30.42 -32.85 19.74
N THR A 293 30.90 -32.17 18.72
CA THR A 293 30.46 -30.80 18.37
C THR A 293 29.69 -30.80 17.07
N TYR A 294 30.18 -31.49 16.03
CA TYR A 294 29.51 -31.61 14.74
C TYR A 294 29.50 -33.06 14.23
N TYR A 295 28.69 -33.31 13.20
CA TYR A 295 28.74 -34.54 12.41
C TYR A 295 28.81 -34.21 10.92
N GLY A 296 29.94 -34.52 10.28
CA GLY A 296 30.12 -34.41 8.85
C GLY A 296 29.50 -35.60 8.12
N MET A 297 28.59 -35.33 7.20
CA MET A 297 28.02 -36.31 6.28
C MET A 297 29.10 -36.82 5.30
N PRO A 298 28.87 -37.93 4.57
CA PRO A 298 29.86 -38.48 3.63
C PRO A 298 30.29 -37.52 2.51
N ASP A 299 29.42 -36.57 2.14
CA ASP A 299 29.74 -35.50 1.18
C ASP A 299 30.52 -34.33 1.80
N GLY A 300 30.90 -34.43 3.08
CA GLY A 300 31.59 -33.40 3.87
C GLY A 300 30.68 -32.36 4.52
N SER A 301 29.40 -32.29 4.14
CA SER A 301 28.50 -31.28 4.69
C SER A 301 28.19 -31.57 6.17
N LEU A 302 28.14 -30.56 7.02
CA LEU A 302 27.75 -30.75 8.42
C LEU A 302 26.24 -30.99 8.50
N ARG A 303 25.85 -32.02 9.24
CA ARG A 303 24.44 -32.34 9.49
C ARG A 303 23.75 -31.18 10.21
N THR A 304 22.57 -30.81 9.75
CA THR A 304 21.62 -29.96 10.47
C THR A 304 20.32 -30.74 10.71
N GLY A 305 19.58 -30.40 11.76
CA GLY A 305 18.40 -31.12 12.20
C GLY A 305 18.70 -32.46 12.89
N TRP A 306 17.70 -33.35 12.92
CA TRP A 306 17.79 -34.64 13.60
C TRP A 306 18.89 -35.55 13.05
N LEU A 307 19.64 -36.19 13.95
CA LEU A 307 20.65 -37.20 13.68
C LEU A 307 20.44 -38.38 14.65
N HIS A 308 20.49 -39.63 14.19
CA HIS A 308 20.30 -40.77 15.08
C HIS A 308 21.10 -42.01 14.66
N PHE A 309 21.41 -42.84 15.65
CA PHE A 309 22.11 -44.11 15.48
C PHE A 309 21.39 -45.16 16.35
N GLY A 310 20.49 -45.93 15.73
CA GLY A 310 19.54 -46.76 16.48
C GLY A 310 18.62 -45.89 17.34
N GLU A 311 18.52 -46.21 18.64
CA GLU A 311 17.73 -45.49 19.65
C GLU A 311 18.41 -44.23 20.21
N ILE A 312 19.67 -43.95 19.84
CA ILE A 312 20.40 -42.76 20.28
C ILE A 312 20.10 -41.61 19.31
N TYR A 313 19.42 -40.56 19.80
CA TYR A 313 19.07 -39.37 19.03
C TYR A 313 19.86 -38.14 19.49
N TYR A 314 20.31 -37.37 18.50
CA TYR A 314 20.94 -36.05 18.61
C TYR A 314 20.13 -35.04 17.79
N TYR A 315 20.28 -33.76 18.07
CA TYR A 315 19.79 -32.70 17.19
C TYR A 315 20.92 -31.72 16.89
N CYS A 316 21.24 -31.56 15.60
CA CYS A 316 22.21 -30.59 15.13
C CYS A 316 21.50 -29.27 14.82
N GLY A 317 22.05 -28.15 15.28
CA GLY A 317 21.51 -26.81 15.06
C GLY A 317 21.50 -26.37 13.61
N SER A 318 21.03 -25.15 13.37
CA SER A 318 21.15 -24.48 12.06
C SER A 318 22.62 -24.20 11.67
N ASN A 319 23.51 -24.09 12.66
CA ASN A 319 24.96 -24.06 12.52
C ASN A 319 25.61 -25.46 12.53
N GLY A 320 24.81 -26.53 12.59
CA GLY A 320 25.31 -27.92 12.64
C GLY A 320 25.81 -28.40 14.01
N GLU A 321 25.84 -27.55 15.04
CA GLU A 321 26.33 -27.92 16.38
C GLU A 321 25.33 -28.84 17.10
N ILE A 322 25.84 -29.82 17.84
CA ILE A 322 25.00 -30.73 18.63
C ILE A 322 24.40 -30.01 19.84
N MET A 323 23.07 -29.91 19.84
CA MET A 323 22.28 -29.26 20.90
C MET A 323 22.28 -30.06 22.21
N ARG A 324 22.23 -29.32 23.32
CA ARG A 324 22.32 -29.81 24.70
C ARG A 324 21.30 -29.11 25.59
N GLY A 325 20.98 -29.71 26.74
CA GLY A 325 20.02 -29.19 27.71
C GLY A 325 18.58 -29.17 27.18
N TYR A 326 17.76 -28.29 27.75
CA TYR A 326 16.38 -28.06 27.33
C TYR A 326 16.32 -27.34 25.99
N GLN A 327 15.57 -27.88 25.04
CA GLN A 327 15.50 -27.40 23.66
C GLN A 327 14.06 -27.46 23.12
N LYS A 328 13.62 -26.39 22.45
CA LYS A 328 12.35 -26.36 21.72
C LYS A 328 12.61 -26.58 20.23
N ILE A 329 12.13 -27.69 19.70
CA ILE A 329 12.32 -28.10 18.30
C ILE A 329 10.93 -28.22 17.65
N GLY A 330 10.60 -27.24 16.81
CA GLY A 330 9.24 -27.08 16.28
C GLY A 330 8.22 -26.78 17.39
N SER A 331 7.13 -27.54 17.43
CA SER A 331 6.11 -27.46 18.49
C SER A 331 6.48 -28.21 19.77
N SER A 332 7.48 -29.09 19.72
CA SER A 332 7.81 -30.02 20.80
C SER A 332 9.03 -29.58 21.61
N LEU A 333 9.01 -29.93 22.89
CA LEU A 333 10.12 -29.72 23.82
C LEU A 333 10.93 -31.01 23.95
N TYR A 334 12.23 -30.90 24.09
CA TYR A 334 13.16 -32.01 24.25
C TYR A 334 14.21 -31.66 25.30
N TYR A 335 14.81 -32.67 25.92
CA TYR A 335 15.99 -32.50 26.76
C TYR A 335 17.12 -33.39 26.23
N PHE A 336 18.29 -32.80 26.05
CA PHE A 336 19.51 -33.49 25.65
C PHE A 336 20.50 -33.42 26.82
N ASN A 337 21.19 -34.50 27.14
CA ASN A 337 22.17 -34.53 28.23
C ASN A 337 23.50 -33.84 27.80
N GLU A 338 24.53 -33.90 28.65
CA GLU A 338 25.82 -33.25 28.38
C GLU A 338 26.57 -33.83 27.17
N GLU A 339 26.32 -35.09 26.83
CA GLU A 339 26.82 -35.74 25.60
C GLU A 339 26.00 -35.37 24.35
N GLY A 340 24.90 -34.61 24.50
CA GLY A 340 23.99 -34.25 23.41
C GLY A 340 22.95 -35.34 23.07
N ILE A 341 22.80 -36.36 23.91
CA ILE A 341 21.86 -37.47 23.70
C ILE A 341 20.49 -37.08 24.25
N ARG A 342 19.46 -37.22 23.41
CA ARG A 342 18.05 -36.96 23.75
C ARG A 342 17.55 -37.93 24.83
N GLN A 343 17.02 -37.40 25.92
CA GLN A 343 16.56 -38.18 27.07
C GLN A 343 15.07 -38.58 26.96
N THR A 344 14.72 -39.66 27.67
CA THR A 344 13.35 -40.17 27.85
C THR A 344 13.16 -40.63 29.30
N GLY A 345 11.91 -40.75 29.77
CA GLY A 345 11.60 -41.08 31.15
C GLY A 345 11.79 -39.90 32.11
N TRP A 346 12.05 -40.18 33.38
CA TRP A 346 12.31 -39.15 34.38
C TRP A 346 13.66 -38.49 34.14
N ILE A 347 13.67 -37.16 34.04
CA ILE A 347 14.88 -36.36 33.82
C ILE A 347 15.10 -35.47 35.03
N GLU A 348 16.27 -35.63 35.65
CA GLU A 348 16.67 -34.86 36.81
C GLU A 348 17.63 -33.74 36.42
N SER A 349 17.47 -32.59 37.05
CA SER A 349 18.31 -31.40 36.91
C SER A 349 18.44 -30.79 38.30
N ASP A 350 19.67 -30.43 38.69
CA ASP A 350 20.04 -29.97 40.04
C ASP A 350 19.55 -30.89 41.18
N GLY A 351 19.60 -32.21 40.94
CA GLY A 351 19.20 -33.24 41.92
C GLY A 351 17.70 -33.32 42.19
N LYS A 352 16.85 -32.73 41.33
CA LYS A 352 15.38 -32.80 41.41
C LYS A 352 14.78 -33.35 40.13
N ARG A 353 13.63 -34.01 40.23
CA ARG A 353 12.81 -34.43 39.08
C ARG A 353 12.16 -33.22 38.43
N THR A 354 12.72 -32.79 37.30
CA THR A 354 12.32 -31.53 36.66
C THR A 354 11.44 -31.77 35.45
N TYR A 355 11.69 -32.82 34.67
CA TYR A 355 10.93 -33.14 33.46
C TYR A 355 10.59 -34.63 33.34
N TYR A 356 9.64 -34.95 32.45
CA TYR A 356 9.37 -36.32 32.02
C TYR A 356 9.36 -36.40 30.49
N GLY A 357 10.35 -37.08 29.91
CA GLY A 357 10.42 -37.37 28.48
C GLY A 357 9.51 -38.54 28.10
N MET A 358 8.61 -38.31 27.16
CA MET A 358 7.76 -39.33 26.54
C MET A 358 8.61 -40.31 25.68
N PRO A 359 8.08 -41.47 25.27
CA PRO A 359 8.83 -42.43 24.45
C PRO A 359 9.34 -41.88 23.11
N ASP A 360 8.64 -40.88 22.55
CA ASP A 360 9.07 -40.16 21.34
C ASP A 360 10.13 -39.07 21.61
N GLY A 361 10.62 -38.96 22.84
CA GLY A 361 11.57 -37.96 23.32
C GLY A 361 10.97 -36.63 23.73
N SER A 362 9.70 -36.36 23.42
CA SER A 362 9.09 -35.06 23.73
C SER A 362 8.87 -34.92 25.24
N LEU A 363 9.13 -33.74 25.81
CA LEU A 363 8.83 -33.50 27.22
C LEU A 363 7.32 -33.38 27.42
N ARG A 364 6.80 -34.10 28.40
CA ARG A 364 5.38 -34.08 28.73
C ARG A 364 4.96 -32.69 29.21
N THR A 365 3.90 -32.16 28.63
CA THR A 365 3.17 -30.99 29.14
C THR A 365 1.78 -31.41 29.64
N GLY A 366 1.22 -30.65 30.59
CA GLY A 366 -0.07 -30.95 31.21
C GLY A 366 -0.03 -32.14 32.18
N TRP A 367 -1.18 -32.80 32.36
CA TRP A 367 -1.31 -33.92 33.31
C TRP A 367 -0.43 -35.11 32.96
N LEU A 368 0.30 -35.63 33.95
CA LEU A 368 1.05 -36.89 33.90
C LEU A 368 0.54 -37.79 35.05
N ARG A 369 0.35 -39.09 34.79
CA ARG A 369 -0.33 -40.00 35.73
C ARG A 369 0.32 -41.38 35.75
N PHE A 370 0.55 -41.90 36.96
CA PHE A 370 0.95 -43.28 37.20
C PHE A 370 0.05 -43.89 38.28
N GLY A 371 -0.89 -44.76 37.88
CA GLY A 371 -1.88 -45.33 38.80
C GLY A 371 -2.77 -44.27 39.47
N ASN A 372 -2.58 -44.05 40.77
CA ASN A 372 -3.28 -43.01 41.54
C ASN A 372 -2.41 -41.76 41.82
N ILE A 373 -1.16 -41.75 41.37
CA ILE A 373 -0.24 -40.61 41.49
C ILE A 373 -0.43 -39.71 40.27
N TYR A 374 -0.59 -38.40 40.51
CA TYR A 374 -0.77 -37.37 39.49
C TYR A 374 0.29 -36.30 39.66
N TYR A 375 0.91 -35.93 38.55
CA TYR A 375 1.81 -34.79 38.40
C TYR A 375 1.19 -33.82 37.39
N TYR A 376 1.60 -32.55 37.44
CA TYR A 376 1.27 -31.60 36.39
C TYR A 376 2.56 -30.97 35.86
N CYS A 377 2.84 -31.19 34.59
CA CYS A 377 3.92 -30.53 33.88
C CYS A 377 3.39 -29.21 33.29
N GLY A 378 4.18 -28.14 33.40
CA GLY A 378 3.88 -26.85 32.78
C GLY A 378 3.90 -26.92 31.25
N SER A 379 3.62 -25.79 30.61
CA SER A 379 3.77 -25.62 29.15
C SER A 379 5.23 -25.63 28.69
N ASP A 380 6.15 -25.42 29.62
CA ASP A 380 7.60 -25.57 29.56
C ASP A 380 8.06 -27.01 29.90
N GLY A 381 7.13 -27.94 30.14
CA GLY A 381 7.42 -29.31 30.54
C GLY A 381 7.94 -29.46 31.99
N VAL A 382 8.14 -28.37 32.73
CA VAL A 382 8.65 -28.41 34.11
C VAL A 382 7.55 -28.92 35.05
N ILE A 383 7.88 -29.86 35.91
CA ILE A 383 6.92 -30.44 36.86
C ILE A 383 6.66 -29.44 38.01
N VAL A 384 5.38 -29.17 38.26
CA VAL A 384 4.95 -28.28 39.35
C VAL A 384 5.18 -28.96 40.70
N THR A 385 5.98 -28.33 41.55
CA THR A 385 6.37 -28.81 42.89
C THR A 385 6.15 -27.73 43.96
N GLY A 386 5.79 -28.15 45.18
CA GLY A 386 5.71 -27.32 46.40
C GLY A 386 4.65 -26.22 46.43
N VAL A 387 3.81 -26.07 45.40
CA VAL A 387 2.92 -24.90 45.22
C VAL A 387 1.48 -25.26 44.84
N PRO A 388 0.52 -24.36 45.13
CA PRO A 388 -0.80 -24.36 44.51
C PRO A 388 -0.70 -24.10 42.99
N LYS A 389 -1.54 -24.78 42.20
CA LYS A 389 -1.66 -24.56 40.75
C LYS A 389 -3.09 -24.76 40.25
N THR A 390 -3.64 -23.73 39.62
CA THR A 390 -4.89 -23.87 38.85
C THR A 390 -4.65 -24.64 37.57
N VAL A 391 -5.50 -25.66 37.37
CA VAL A 391 -5.63 -26.42 36.13
C VAL A 391 -7.12 -26.55 35.82
N ASN A 392 -7.55 -26.08 34.66
CA ASN A 392 -8.95 -26.13 34.18
C ASN A 392 -9.98 -25.61 35.22
N GLY A 393 -9.68 -24.47 35.85
CA GLY A 393 -10.57 -23.83 36.83
C GLY A 393 -10.59 -24.44 38.23
N VAL A 394 -9.73 -25.42 38.53
CA VAL A 394 -9.56 -25.99 39.87
C VAL A 394 -8.13 -25.80 40.34
N CYS A 395 -7.93 -25.19 41.51
CA CYS A 395 -6.60 -25.00 42.10
C CYS A 395 -6.24 -26.20 43.00
N TYR A 396 -5.26 -26.98 42.56
CA TYR A 396 -4.74 -28.16 43.26
C TYR A 396 -3.47 -27.81 44.03
N TYR A 397 -3.16 -28.57 45.08
CA TYR A 397 -1.86 -28.53 45.73
C TYR A 397 -0.93 -29.62 45.17
N PHE A 398 0.32 -29.27 44.88
CA PHE A 398 1.38 -30.23 44.55
C PHE A 398 2.46 -30.14 45.63
N ASN A 399 2.85 -31.28 46.21
CA ASN A 399 3.91 -31.33 47.23
C ASN A 399 5.30 -31.12 46.61
N ASP A 400 6.35 -31.10 47.42
CA ASP A 400 7.73 -30.86 46.96
C ASP A 400 8.28 -31.93 45.99
N GLU A 401 7.66 -33.12 45.97
CA GLU A 401 7.94 -34.20 45.02
C GLU A 401 7.14 -34.07 43.71
N GLY A 402 6.25 -33.07 43.60
CA GLY A 402 5.38 -32.82 42.46
C GLY A 402 4.10 -33.64 42.42
N ILE A 403 3.78 -34.35 43.51
CA ILE A 403 2.59 -35.19 43.63
C ILE A 403 1.39 -34.35 44.07
N ARG A 404 0.31 -34.42 43.29
CA ARG A 404 -0.98 -33.79 43.61
C ARG A 404 -1.54 -34.32 44.94
N SER A 405 -1.58 -33.46 45.94
CA SER A 405 -2.04 -33.75 47.30
C SER A 405 -3.28 -32.95 47.67
N LYS A 406 -3.91 -33.26 48.81
CA LYS A 406 -5.00 -32.43 49.35
C LYS A 406 -4.42 -31.12 49.90
N ALA A 407 -5.03 -30.00 49.54
CA ALA A 407 -4.75 -28.70 50.15
C ALA A 407 -5.06 -28.72 51.66
N PRO A 408 -4.19 -28.17 52.52
CA PRO A 408 -4.51 -27.93 53.93
C PRO A 408 -5.66 -26.91 54.06
N GLY A 409 -6.62 -27.17 54.95
CA GLY A 409 -7.79 -26.32 55.12
C GLY A 409 -7.48 -24.91 55.67
N GLY A 410 -8.31 -23.94 55.34
CA GLY A 410 -8.19 -22.56 55.84
C GLY A 410 -7.17 -21.71 55.06
N TRP A 411 -6.78 -20.57 55.62
CA TRP A 411 -5.81 -19.66 54.98
C TRP A 411 -4.40 -20.25 55.00
N GLN A 412 -3.76 -20.31 53.84
CA GLN A 412 -2.41 -20.83 53.64
C GLN A 412 -1.56 -19.82 52.85
N ILE A 413 -0.25 -19.80 53.10
CA ILE A 413 0.69 -18.90 52.41
C ILE A 413 1.76 -19.73 51.70
N TYR A 414 1.90 -19.52 50.39
CA TYR A 414 2.95 -20.13 49.56
C TYR A 414 3.61 -19.05 48.73
N ASN A 415 4.94 -18.93 48.82
CA ASN A 415 5.74 -17.92 48.10
C ASN A 415 5.18 -16.49 48.23
N GLY A 416 4.79 -16.08 49.45
CA GLY A 416 4.19 -14.77 49.74
C GLY A 416 2.72 -14.59 49.31
N LYS A 417 2.16 -15.53 48.54
CA LYS A 417 0.77 -15.49 48.07
C LYS A 417 -0.15 -16.23 49.05
N THR A 418 -1.31 -15.63 49.32
CA THR A 418 -2.32 -16.19 50.25
C THR A 418 -3.42 -16.92 49.49
N TYR A 419 -3.75 -18.14 49.93
CA TYR A 419 -4.77 -19.03 49.35
C TYR A 419 -5.74 -19.50 50.44
N TYR A 420 -6.94 -19.97 50.08
CA TYR A 420 -7.87 -20.58 51.03
C TYR A 420 -8.19 -22.03 50.67
N GLY A 421 -7.76 -22.98 51.50
CA GLY A 421 -7.97 -24.41 51.31
C GLY A 421 -9.38 -24.85 51.72
N MET A 422 -10.04 -25.55 50.82
CA MET A 422 -11.42 -26.03 50.93
C MET A 422 -11.48 -27.47 51.50
N PRO A 423 -12.59 -27.89 52.13
CA PRO A 423 -12.74 -29.24 52.69
C PRO A 423 -12.61 -30.40 51.68
N ASP A 424 -12.78 -30.13 50.39
CA ASP A 424 -12.58 -31.11 49.31
C ASP A 424 -11.09 -31.38 48.98
N GLY A 425 -10.18 -30.59 49.54
CA GLY A 425 -8.73 -30.68 49.29
C GLY A 425 -8.25 -29.85 48.10
N THR A 426 -9.03 -28.89 47.61
CA THR A 426 -8.64 -27.87 46.62
C THR A 426 -8.44 -26.49 47.26
N PHE A 427 -7.88 -25.52 46.54
CA PHE A 427 -7.93 -24.11 46.93
C PHE A 427 -9.08 -23.38 46.24
N ARG A 428 -9.70 -22.45 46.96
CA ARG A 428 -10.80 -21.63 46.45
C ARG A 428 -10.34 -20.73 45.31
N ILE A 429 -11.16 -20.68 44.26
CA ILE A 429 -11.15 -19.66 43.20
C ILE A 429 -12.48 -18.88 43.29
N GLY A 430 -12.44 -17.59 43.01
CA GLY A 430 -13.59 -16.69 43.03
C GLY A 430 -14.00 -16.22 44.43
N TRP A 431 -15.25 -15.79 44.56
CA TRP A 431 -15.81 -15.25 45.80
C TRP A 431 -15.73 -16.22 46.99
N LEU A 432 -15.32 -15.73 48.15
CA LEU A 432 -15.33 -16.43 49.43
C LEU A 432 -16.00 -15.54 50.48
N LYS A 433 -16.89 -16.10 51.32
CA LYS A 433 -17.76 -15.35 52.23
C LYS A 433 -17.78 -15.97 53.62
N PHE A 434 -17.63 -15.13 54.65
CA PHE A 434 -17.85 -15.50 56.05
C PHE A 434 -18.73 -14.43 56.72
N GLY A 435 -20.00 -14.75 57.02
CA GLY A 435 -20.96 -13.77 57.52
C GLY A 435 -21.15 -12.62 56.52
N ASN A 436 -20.83 -11.40 56.91
CA ASN A 436 -20.85 -10.21 56.03
C ASN A 436 -19.48 -9.86 55.42
N ILE A 437 -18.43 -10.63 55.70
CA ILE A 437 -17.07 -10.42 55.17
C ILE A 437 -16.93 -11.18 53.85
N TYR A 438 -16.46 -10.48 52.81
CA TYR A 438 -16.23 -11.03 51.47
C TYR A 438 -14.76 -10.88 51.08
N TYR A 439 -14.22 -11.94 50.49
CA TYR A 439 -12.90 -12.02 49.88
C TYR A 439 -13.08 -12.47 48.42
N TYR A 440 -12.07 -12.22 47.58
CA TYR A 440 -11.99 -12.83 46.25
C TYR A 440 -10.64 -13.49 46.05
N LEU A 441 -10.65 -14.72 45.56
CA LEU A 441 -9.48 -15.46 45.14
C LEU A 441 -9.44 -15.40 43.60
N ASP A 442 -8.30 -15.01 43.02
CA ASP A 442 -8.16 -14.87 41.57
C ASP A 442 -8.21 -16.22 40.82
N LYS A 443 -8.00 -16.19 39.50
CA LYS A 443 -7.97 -17.40 38.67
C LYS A 443 -6.91 -18.43 39.09
N ASP A 444 -5.84 -18.00 39.75
CA ASP A 444 -4.75 -18.86 40.24
C ASP A 444 -4.97 -19.27 41.72
N GLY A 445 -6.05 -18.78 42.34
CA GLY A 445 -6.44 -19.06 43.74
C GLY A 445 -5.89 -18.04 44.75
N VAL A 446 -5.29 -16.94 44.29
CA VAL A 446 -4.60 -15.94 45.13
C VAL A 446 -5.57 -14.89 45.66
N LYS A 447 -5.54 -14.61 46.96
CA LYS A 447 -6.36 -13.57 47.60
C LYS A 447 -6.02 -12.18 47.06
N LEU A 448 -7.02 -11.49 46.51
CA LEU A 448 -6.89 -10.12 46.01
C LEU A 448 -6.89 -9.08 47.14
N THR A 449 -6.17 -7.99 46.90
CA THR A 449 -6.13 -6.74 47.68
C THR A 449 -6.16 -5.55 46.70
N GLY A 450 -6.52 -4.35 47.16
CA GLY A 450 -6.63 -3.14 46.34
C GLY A 450 -7.81 -3.12 45.37
N LEU A 451 -7.74 -2.23 44.38
CA LEU A 451 -8.74 -2.04 43.33
C LEU A 451 -8.66 -3.17 42.28
N ASN A 452 -9.75 -3.89 42.06
CA ASN A 452 -9.81 -5.03 41.14
C ASN A 452 -11.11 -5.04 40.33
N LYS A 453 -11.04 -5.41 39.05
CA LYS A 453 -12.23 -5.57 38.18
C LYS A 453 -12.65 -7.04 38.11
N ILE A 454 -13.87 -7.35 38.53
CA ILE A 454 -14.40 -8.71 38.67
C ILE A 454 -15.78 -8.78 38.01
N GLY A 455 -15.93 -9.63 36.98
CA GLY A 455 -17.23 -9.82 36.31
C GLY A 455 -17.76 -8.62 35.51
N GLY A 456 -16.95 -7.57 35.34
CA GLY A 456 -17.34 -6.30 34.70
C GLY A 456 -17.29 -5.13 35.67
N ASP A 457 -17.61 -5.36 36.94
CA ASP A 457 -17.66 -4.33 37.98
C ASP A 457 -16.31 -4.15 38.69
N LEU A 458 -16.09 -2.97 39.24
CA LEU A 458 -14.92 -2.67 40.07
C LEU A 458 -15.23 -2.97 41.53
N TYR A 459 -14.24 -3.45 42.28
CA TYR A 459 -14.31 -3.72 43.72
C TYR A 459 -13.03 -3.27 44.38
N PHE A 460 -13.12 -2.72 45.60
CA PHE A 460 -11.94 -2.43 46.42
C PHE A 460 -11.84 -3.42 47.57
N PHE A 461 -10.67 -4.03 47.73
CA PHE A 461 -10.32 -4.89 48.87
C PHE A 461 -9.24 -4.18 49.68
N ASN A 462 -9.33 -4.19 51.01
CA ASN A 462 -8.27 -3.64 51.85
C ASN A 462 -7.05 -4.59 51.93
N ASP A 463 -6.04 -4.25 52.73
CA ASP A 463 -4.80 -5.02 52.82
C ASP A 463 -5.00 -6.43 53.43
N GLU A 464 -6.00 -6.61 54.29
CA GLU A 464 -6.43 -7.94 54.75
C GLU A 464 -7.18 -8.75 53.66
N GLY A 465 -7.51 -8.14 52.52
CA GLY A 465 -8.28 -8.73 51.42
C GLY A 465 -9.79 -8.70 51.62
N VAL A 466 -10.28 -7.90 52.57
CA VAL A 466 -11.72 -7.70 52.84
C VAL A 466 -12.28 -6.66 51.88
N ARG A 467 -13.33 -7.04 51.15
CA ARG A 467 -14.06 -6.18 50.23
C ARG A 467 -14.77 -5.04 50.96
N GLN A 468 -14.52 -3.80 50.56
CA GLN A 468 -15.05 -2.59 51.17
C GLN A 468 -16.40 -2.14 50.56
N THR A 469 -17.09 -1.23 51.25
CA THR A 469 -18.34 -0.57 50.85
C THR A 469 -18.42 0.82 51.48
N GLY A 470 -19.20 1.73 50.90
CA GLY A 470 -19.29 3.13 51.33
C GLY A 470 -18.15 3.99 50.78
N TRP A 471 -17.86 5.11 51.43
CA TRP A 471 -16.74 5.98 51.06
C TRP A 471 -15.40 5.30 51.36
N ILE A 472 -14.53 5.24 50.36
CA ILE A 472 -13.22 4.58 50.41
C ILE A 472 -12.19 5.59 49.93
N VAL A 473 -11.11 5.78 50.69
CA VAL A 473 -9.98 6.64 50.30
C VAL A 473 -8.73 5.77 50.21
N ALA A 474 -8.10 5.73 49.04
CA ALA A 474 -6.92 4.91 48.78
C ALA A 474 -5.96 5.64 47.83
N GLY A 475 -4.70 5.79 48.24
CA GLY A 475 -3.67 6.48 47.44
C GLY A 475 -3.97 7.96 47.14
N GLY A 476 -4.80 8.62 47.96
CA GLY A 476 -5.29 9.98 47.71
C GLY A 476 -6.55 10.05 46.81
N THR A 477 -6.94 8.95 46.18
CA THR A 477 -8.17 8.86 45.38
C THR A 477 -9.36 8.43 46.23
N THR A 478 -10.53 9.03 45.98
CA THR A 478 -11.78 8.67 46.66
C THR A 478 -12.69 7.86 45.74
N TYR A 479 -13.30 6.81 46.29
CA TYR A 479 -14.25 5.92 45.61
C TYR A 479 -15.51 5.76 46.47
N TYR A 480 -16.60 5.26 45.87
CA TYR A 480 -17.81 4.89 46.61
C TYR A 480 -18.25 3.46 46.27
N GLY A 481 -18.13 2.54 47.24
CA GLY A 481 -18.64 1.18 47.13
C GLY A 481 -20.14 1.09 47.43
N MET A 482 -20.91 0.57 46.49
CA MET A 482 -22.31 0.23 46.63
C MET A 482 -22.52 -0.91 47.65
N PRO A 483 -23.74 -1.18 48.15
CA PRO A 483 -23.99 -2.24 49.14
C PRO A 483 -23.59 -3.65 48.66
N ASP A 484 -23.69 -3.90 47.36
CA ASP A 484 -23.24 -5.14 46.72
C ASP A 484 -21.70 -5.21 46.56
N GLY A 485 -20.96 -4.17 46.92
CA GLY A 485 -19.50 -4.06 46.84
C GLY A 485 -18.97 -3.42 45.57
N SER A 486 -19.79 -3.29 44.53
CA SER A 486 -19.36 -2.67 43.27
C SER A 486 -19.01 -1.20 43.52
N LEU A 487 -17.92 -0.69 42.94
CA LEU A 487 -17.63 0.74 42.98
C LEU A 487 -18.54 1.45 42.00
N ARG A 488 -19.11 2.57 42.44
CA ARG A 488 -19.98 3.40 41.60
C ARG A 488 -19.17 4.01 40.48
N THR A 489 -19.68 3.88 39.26
CA THR A 489 -19.29 4.69 38.10
C THR A 489 -20.45 5.62 37.72
N GLY A 490 -20.15 6.74 37.06
CA GLY A 490 -21.12 7.77 36.70
C GLY A 490 -21.69 8.55 37.88
N TRP A 491 -22.92 9.07 37.72
CA TRP A 491 -23.59 9.90 38.73
C TRP A 491 -23.84 9.16 40.05
N LEU A 492 -23.44 9.79 41.16
CA LEU A 492 -23.76 9.39 42.54
C LEU A 492 -24.54 10.53 43.21
N LYS A 493 -25.61 10.21 43.95
CA LYS A 493 -26.54 11.22 44.48
C LYS A 493 -26.96 10.91 45.92
N PHE A 494 -26.88 11.92 46.79
CA PHE A 494 -27.43 11.89 48.14
C PHE A 494 -28.28 13.14 48.36
N GLY A 495 -29.61 12.99 48.38
CA GLY A 495 -30.53 14.13 48.46
C GLY A 495 -30.34 15.12 47.30
N ASN A 496 -29.91 16.34 47.60
CA ASN A 496 -29.59 17.37 46.60
C ASN A 496 -28.09 17.45 46.22
N THR A 497 -27.24 16.65 46.86
CA THR A 497 -25.79 16.59 46.59
C THR A 497 -25.53 15.57 45.48
N TYR A 498 -24.76 15.98 44.48
CA TYR A 498 -24.37 15.14 43.34
C TYR A 498 -22.86 15.06 43.26
N TYR A 499 -22.35 13.85 43.04
CA TYR A 499 -20.96 13.54 42.73
C TYR A 499 -20.92 12.83 41.38
N TYR A 500 -19.77 12.82 40.73
CA TYR A 500 -19.55 12.01 39.54
C TYR A 500 -18.32 11.15 39.73
N CYS A 501 -18.51 9.84 39.62
CA CYS A 501 -17.43 8.87 39.58
C CYS A 501 -17.10 8.60 38.11
N ASP A 502 -15.84 8.52 37.73
CA ASP A 502 -15.47 8.14 36.36
C ASP A 502 -15.57 6.62 36.12
N ASN A 503 -14.98 6.16 35.01
CA ASN A 503 -15.05 4.77 34.58
C ASN A 503 -14.18 3.83 35.44
N ASP A 504 -13.20 4.40 36.17
CA ASP A 504 -12.34 3.70 37.12
C ASP A 504 -12.90 3.80 38.56
N GLY A 505 -14.11 4.37 38.70
CA GLY A 505 -14.81 4.55 39.97
C GLY A 505 -14.29 5.71 40.82
N ALA A 506 -13.33 6.49 40.31
CA ALA A 506 -12.73 7.59 41.03
C ALA A 506 -13.69 8.80 41.04
N VAL A 507 -13.92 9.37 42.22
CA VAL A 507 -14.76 10.55 42.40
C VAL A 507 -14.02 11.77 41.86
N ILE A 508 -14.65 12.48 40.92
CA ILE A 508 -14.11 13.70 40.31
C ILE A 508 -14.18 14.86 41.30
N ILE A 509 -13.03 15.47 41.58
CA ILE A 509 -12.85 16.60 42.51
C ILE A 509 -12.07 17.75 41.84
N GLY A 510 -12.32 18.98 42.28
CA GLY A 510 -11.55 20.19 41.96
C GLY A 510 -11.54 20.64 40.49
N THR A 511 -12.28 19.98 39.59
CA THR A 511 -12.14 20.15 38.14
C THR A 511 -13.49 20.24 37.41
N PRO A 512 -13.55 20.94 36.26
CA PRO A 512 -14.58 20.73 35.25
C PRO A 512 -14.57 19.28 34.73
N ARG A 513 -15.76 18.72 34.47
CA ARG A 513 -15.94 17.41 33.81
C ARG A 513 -17.22 17.41 32.98
N ILE A 514 -17.12 16.91 31.75
CA ILE A 514 -18.29 16.71 30.88
C ILE A 514 -18.99 15.40 31.19
N VAL A 515 -20.31 15.50 31.28
CA VAL A 515 -21.23 14.37 31.47
C VAL A 515 -22.42 14.62 30.54
N ASN A 516 -22.65 13.70 29.61
CA ASN A 516 -23.73 13.78 28.60
C ASN A 516 -23.77 15.12 27.85
N GLY A 517 -22.61 15.60 27.38
CA GLY A 517 -22.47 16.83 26.60
C GLY A 517 -22.48 18.14 27.42
N VAL A 518 -22.76 18.08 28.72
CA VAL A 518 -22.77 19.26 29.62
C VAL A 518 -21.53 19.26 30.50
N CYS A 519 -20.80 20.39 30.53
CA CYS A 519 -19.62 20.55 31.38
C CYS A 519 -20.01 21.09 32.76
N TYR A 520 -19.90 20.24 33.79
CA TYR A 520 -20.17 20.55 35.18
C TYR A 520 -18.87 20.86 35.94
N TYR A 521 -18.95 21.71 36.97
CA TYR A 521 -17.86 21.89 37.93
C TYR A 521 -18.06 20.99 39.16
N PHE A 522 -17.01 20.32 39.61
CA PHE A 522 -16.97 19.61 40.89
C PHE A 522 -15.94 20.30 41.79
N ASN A 523 -16.33 20.66 43.01
CA ASN A 523 -15.43 21.29 43.98
C ASN A 523 -14.41 20.27 44.54
N ASP A 524 -13.51 20.71 45.42
CA ASP A 524 -12.46 19.85 46.00
C ASP A 524 -13.00 18.70 46.88
N GLU A 525 -14.27 18.77 47.29
CA GLU A 525 -15.00 17.70 48.00
C GLU A 525 -15.74 16.75 47.03
N GLY A 526 -15.67 16.98 45.72
CA GLY A 526 -16.36 16.22 44.68
C GLY A 526 -17.83 16.58 44.47
N ILE A 527 -18.31 17.66 45.09
CA ILE A 527 -19.70 18.11 45.00
C ILE A 527 -19.88 18.96 43.74
N ARG A 528 -20.83 18.54 42.90
CA ARG A 528 -21.29 19.25 41.71
C ARG A 528 -21.82 20.63 42.09
N SER A 529 -21.08 21.67 41.71
CA SER A 529 -21.36 23.07 42.02
C SER A 529 -21.61 23.86 40.72
N LYS A 530 -22.16 25.07 40.82
CA LYS A 530 -22.23 25.97 39.67
C LYS A 530 -20.82 26.43 39.30
N ALA A 531 -20.49 26.39 38.00
CA ALA A 531 -19.26 26.99 37.49
C ALA A 531 -19.23 28.50 37.81
N PRO A 532 -18.09 29.06 38.26
CA PRO A 532 -17.89 30.50 38.33
C PRO A 532 -17.96 31.11 36.92
N GLY A 533 -18.71 32.20 36.76
CA GLY A 533 -18.92 32.82 35.44
C GLY A 533 -17.66 33.43 34.83
N GLY A 534 -17.60 33.52 33.50
CA GLY A 534 -16.49 34.14 32.78
C GLY A 534 -15.26 33.23 32.61
N TRP A 535 -14.11 33.82 32.34
CA TRP A 535 -12.86 33.08 32.11
C TRP A 535 -12.33 32.41 33.38
N GLN A 536 -12.13 31.10 33.34
CA GLN A 536 -11.60 30.30 34.45
C GLN A 536 -10.39 29.49 33.99
N ILE A 537 -9.43 29.24 34.89
CA ILE A 537 -8.25 28.41 34.62
C ILE A 537 -8.18 27.29 35.65
N TYR A 538 -8.17 26.05 35.19
CA TYR A 538 -8.00 24.85 36.01
C TYR A 538 -6.91 23.98 35.39
N ASN A 539 -5.90 23.60 36.18
CA ASN A 539 -4.77 22.75 35.73
C ASN A 539 -4.12 23.25 34.42
N GLY A 540 -3.90 24.57 34.31
CA GLY A 540 -3.33 25.22 33.11
C GLY A 540 -4.28 25.36 31.91
N LYS A 541 -5.47 24.75 31.95
CA LYS A 541 -6.46 24.79 30.88
C LYS A 541 -7.46 25.91 31.11
N THR A 542 -7.80 26.65 30.04
CA THR A 542 -8.76 27.77 30.09
C THR A 542 -10.16 27.30 29.72
N TYR A 543 -11.15 27.67 30.53
CA TYR A 543 -12.58 27.39 30.35
C TYR A 543 -13.37 28.71 30.37
N TYR A 544 -14.62 28.70 29.90
CA TYR A 544 -15.54 29.83 30.04
C TYR A 544 -16.84 29.41 30.73
N GLY A 545 -17.06 29.90 31.95
CA GLY A 545 -18.25 29.64 32.75
C GLY A 545 -19.46 30.44 32.26
N MET A 546 -20.53 29.72 31.96
CA MET A 546 -21.80 30.25 31.45
C MET A 546 -22.73 30.66 32.61
N PRO A 547 -23.67 31.61 32.41
CA PRO A 547 -24.58 32.07 33.47
C PRO A 547 -25.50 30.99 34.08
N ASP A 548 -25.71 29.87 33.38
CA ASP A 548 -26.47 28.71 33.87
C ASP A 548 -25.67 27.85 34.89
N GLY A 549 -24.36 28.10 35.04
CA GLY A 549 -23.46 27.35 35.91
C GLY A 549 -22.76 26.17 35.24
N THR A 550 -22.78 26.07 33.91
CA THR A 550 -21.99 25.13 33.10
C THR A 550 -20.74 25.78 32.52
N PHE A 551 -19.83 25.03 31.91
CA PHE A 551 -18.79 25.59 31.03
C PHE A 551 -19.14 25.44 29.55
N ARG A 552 -18.73 26.42 28.74
CA ARG A 552 -18.95 26.44 27.30
C ARG A 552 -18.19 25.31 26.59
N THR A 553 -18.89 24.60 25.72
CA THR A 553 -18.34 23.79 24.64
C THR A 553 -18.68 24.44 23.29
N GLY A 554 -17.90 24.13 22.25
CA GLY A 554 -18.07 24.66 20.91
C GLY A 554 -17.79 26.17 20.78
N TRP A 555 -18.38 26.80 19.77
CA TRP A 555 -18.16 28.21 19.44
C TRP A 555 -18.63 29.18 20.53
N LEU A 556 -17.84 30.21 20.83
CA LEU A 556 -18.20 31.35 21.68
C LEU A 556 -17.87 32.65 20.94
N LYS A 557 -18.77 33.64 20.98
CA LYS A 557 -18.66 34.88 20.18
C LYS A 557 -18.85 36.12 21.04
N PHE A 558 -17.95 37.09 20.88
CA PHE A 558 -18.09 38.45 21.42
C PHE A 558 -17.84 39.47 20.31
N GLY A 559 -18.89 40.09 19.78
CA GLY A 559 -18.78 40.97 18.60
C GLY A 559 -18.23 40.19 17.39
N ASN A 560 -17.06 40.59 16.89
CA ASN A 560 -16.37 39.90 15.79
C ASN A 560 -15.30 38.88 16.26
N ILE A 561 -15.09 38.75 17.58
CA ILE A 561 -14.13 37.80 18.15
C ILE A 561 -14.83 36.45 18.34
N TYR A 562 -14.22 35.39 17.82
CA TYR A 562 -14.68 34.01 17.99
C TYR A 562 -13.62 33.20 18.73
N TYR A 563 -14.05 32.45 19.72
CA TYR A 563 -13.30 31.40 20.39
C TYR A 563 -13.99 30.07 20.08
N TYR A 564 -13.26 28.96 20.22
CA TYR A 564 -13.85 27.63 20.25
C TYR A 564 -13.36 26.87 21.48
N PHE A 565 -14.25 26.07 22.06
CA PHE A 565 -13.96 25.20 23.18
C PHE A 565 -14.16 23.76 22.73
N ASP A 566 -13.20 22.90 23.02
CA ASP A 566 -13.24 21.50 22.62
C ASP A 566 -14.37 20.71 23.31
N ASN A 567 -14.46 19.42 23.01
CA ASN A 567 -15.42 18.51 23.65
C ASN A 567 -15.12 18.21 25.13
N ASN A 568 -14.13 18.88 25.74
CA ASN A 568 -13.82 18.91 27.17
C ASN A 568 -14.15 20.29 27.81
N GLY A 569 -14.58 21.27 27.02
CA GLY A 569 -14.80 22.66 27.44
C GLY A 569 -13.52 23.51 27.53
N VAL A 570 -12.42 23.07 26.93
CA VAL A 570 -11.12 23.72 26.94
C VAL A 570 -10.97 24.63 25.72
N LYS A 571 -10.59 25.90 25.94
CA LYS A 571 -10.34 26.88 24.89
C LYS A 571 -9.22 26.38 23.96
N VAL A 572 -9.51 26.24 22.67
CA VAL A 572 -8.51 25.81 21.67
C VAL A 572 -7.59 26.95 21.23
N THR A 573 -6.36 26.61 20.85
CA THR A 573 -5.37 27.48 20.22
C THR A 573 -4.70 26.71 19.06
N GLY A 574 -4.05 27.42 18.15
CA GLY A 574 -3.38 26.83 16.98
C GLY A 574 -4.34 26.32 15.89
N LEU A 575 -3.81 25.44 15.04
CA LEU A 575 -4.53 24.82 13.92
C LEU A 575 -5.45 23.71 14.44
N ASN A 576 -6.76 23.81 14.18
CA ASN A 576 -7.77 22.85 14.63
C ASN A 576 -8.76 22.51 13.51
N ARG A 577 -9.22 21.25 13.44
CA ARG A 577 -10.30 20.83 12.54
C ARG A 577 -11.61 20.77 13.32
N ILE A 578 -12.62 21.52 12.87
CA ILE A 578 -13.94 21.64 13.50
C ILE A 578 -14.98 21.40 12.40
N GLU A 579 -15.87 20.42 12.58
CA GLU A 579 -16.93 20.10 11.62
C GLU A 579 -16.40 19.94 10.17
N GLY A 580 -15.31 19.17 10.03
CA GLY A 580 -14.60 18.94 8.76
C GLY A 580 -13.66 20.06 8.32
N ASN A 581 -13.92 21.30 8.72
CA ASN A 581 -13.22 22.51 8.29
C ASN A 581 -11.98 22.81 9.14
N LEU A 582 -10.89 23.30 8.53
CA LEU A 582 -9.72 23.78 9.26
C LEU A 582 -9.90 25.23 9.70
N TYR A 583 -9.48 25.55 10.92
CA TYR A 583 -9.45 26.89 11.49
C TYR A 583 -8.11 27.12 12.19
N TYR A 584 -7.64 28.36 12.24
CA TYR A 584 -6.50 28.73 13.07
C TYR A 584 -6.92 29.70 14.17
N PHE A 585 -6.52 29.40 15.40
CA PHE A 585 -6.71 30.24 16.57
C PHE A 585 -5.33 30.72 17.05
N ASN A 586 -5.20 31.99 17.44
CA ASN A 586 -3.95 32.49 18.01
C ASN A 586 -3.77 32.02 19.47
N ASP A 587 -2.70 32.48 20.13
CA ASP A 587 -2.37 32.06 21.51
C ASP A 587 -3.41 32.54 22.54
N GLU A 588 -4.08 33.67 22.30
CA GLU A 588 -5.25 34.10 23.08
C GLU A 588 -6.49 33.23 22.83
N GLY A 589 -6.49 32.33 21.83
CA GLY A 589 -7.61 31.49 21.41
C GLY A 589 -8.60 32.18 20.48
N ILE A 590 -8.23 33.31 19.89
CA ILE A 590 -9.04 34.06 18.94
C ILE A 590 -8.87 33.47 17.54
N ARG A 591 -9.99 33.09 16.92
CA ARG A 591 -10.05 32.58 15.54
C ARG A 591 -9.60 33.67 14.54
N GLN A 592 -8.61 33.34 13.72
CA GLN A 592 -8.03 34.25 12.74
C GLN A 592 -8.75 34.18 11.38
N THR A 593 -8.56 35.22 10.56
CA THR A 593 -9.07 35.35 9.18
C THR A 593 -8.06 36.15 8.34
N GLY A 594 -8.08 35.98 7.02
CA GLY A 594 -7.13 36.60 6.11
C GLY A 594 -5.75 35.93 6.15
N TRP A 595 -4.69 36.70 5.91
CA TRP A 595 -3.31 36.21 5.91
C TRP A 595 -2.83 35.90 7.34
N ILE A 596 -2.48 34.64 7.58
CA ILE A 596 -2.04 34.13 8.88
C ILE A 596 -0.61 33.61 8.71
N LYS A 597 0.36 34.21 9.42
CA LYS A 597 1.76 33.76 9.45
C LYS A 597 2.05 33.15 10.82
N VAL A 598 2.72 32.01 10.84
CA VAL A 598 3.08 31.30 12.08
C VAL A 598 4.57 30.92 12.09
N ALA A 599 5.06 30.37 13.20
CA ALA A 599 6.44 29.92 13.33
C ALA A 599 6.83 28.90 12.24
N GLY A 600 8.11 28.88 11.86
CA GLY A 600 8.63 27.99 10.81
C GLY A 600 8.27 28.41 9.38
N ASN A 601 8.05 29.71 9.13
CA ASN A 601 7.68 30.30 7.84
C ASN A 601 6.37 29.79 7.20
N LYS A 602 5.56 29.02 7.94
CA LYS A 602 4.25 28.56 7.46
C LYS A 602 3.26 29.71 7.38
N SER A 603 2.49 29.73 6.30
CA SER A 603 1.42 30.71 6.08
C SER A 603 0.12 30.01 5.70
N TYR A 604 -1.01 30.54 6.16
CA TYR A 604 -2.36 30.09 5.82
C TYR A 604 -3.20 31.29 5.35
N TYR A 605 -4.31 31.01 4.67
CA TYR A 605 -5.32 32.02 4.37
C TYR A 605 -6.69 31.60 4.92
N GLY A 606 -7.17 32.31 5.94
CA GLY A 606 -8.51 32.13 6.48
C GLY A 606 -9.54 32.91 5.68
N MET A 607 -10.59 32.24 5.23
CA MET A 607 -11.76 32.86 4.61
C MET A 607 -12.54 33.73 5.65
N PRO A 608 -13.49 34.58 5.23
CA PRO A 608 -14.22 35.47 6.17
C PRO A 608 -14.99 34.73 7.28
N ASP A 609 -15.44 33.51 6.99
CA ASP A 609 -16.05 32.58 7.94
C ASP A 609 -15.03 31.84 8.84
N GLY A 610 -13.73 32.10 8.67
CA GLY A 610 -12.63 31.51 9.43
C GLY A 610 -12.03 30.24 8.82
N VAL A 611 -12.68 29.64 7.83
CA VAL A 611 -12.23 28.37 7.25
C VAL A 611 -10.93 28.60 6.48
N LEU A 612 -9.88 27.82 6.76
CA LEU A 612 -8.63 27.92 6.03
C LEU A 612 -8.80 27.35 4.62
N ARG A 613 -8.28 28.07 3.62
CA ARG A 613 -8.37 27.68 2.22
C ARG A 613 -7.54 26.43 1.93
N ILE A 614 -8.12 25.49 1.18
CA ILE A 614 -7.43 24.36 0.54
C ILE A 614 -7.53 24.53 -0.98
N GLY A 615 -6.51 24.07 -1.72
CA GLY A 615 -6.41 24.19 -3.17
C GLY A 615 -6.02 25.59 -3.65
N TRP A 616 -6.34 25.90 -4.91
CA TRP A 616 -6.00 27.18 -5.53
C TRP A 616 -6.67 28.37 -4.83
N LEU A 617 -5.90 29.43 -4.61
CA LEU A 617 -6.31 30.73 -4.08
C LEU A 617 -5.87 31.83 -5.05
N LYS A 618 -6.72 32.82 -5.31
CA LYS A 618 -6.52 33.82 -6.36
C LYS A 618 -6.88 35.23 -5.91
N PHE A 619 -6.02 36.20 -6.21
CA PHE A 619 -6.28 37.64 -6.07
C PHE A 619 -5.83 38.35 -7.35
N GLY A 620 -6.78 38.75 -8.21
CA GLY A 620 -6.44 39.30 -9.52
C GLY A 620 -5.69 38.27 -10.38
N ASP A 621 -4.50 38.63 -10.87
CA ASP A 621 -3.60 37.72 -11.62
C ASP A 621 -2.61 36.93 -10.74
N ILE A 622 -2.67 37.11 -9.42
CA ILE A 622 -1.80 36.43 -8.45
C ILE A 622 -2.48 35.15 -8.00
N TYR A 623 -1.76 34.03 -8.10
CA TYR A 623 -2.23 32.71 -7.69
C TYR A 623 -1.33 32.15 -6.59
N TYR A 624 -1.94 31.48 -5.63
CA TYR A 624 -1.31 30.71 -4.56
C TYR A 624 -1.92 29.31 -4.58
N TYR A 625 -1.23 28.33 -4.03
CA TYR A 625 -1.79 27.01 -3.78
C TYR A 625 -1.69 26.67 -2.29
N CYS A 626 -2.82 26.32 -1.69
CA CYS A 626 -2.89 25.82 -0.33
C CYS A 626 -2.95 24.29 -0.39
N ASN A 627 -2.04 23.59 0.30
CA ASN A 627 -2.05 22.12 0.33
C ASN A 627 -3.24 21.56 1.15
N SER A 628 -3.31 20.24 1.31
CA SER A 628 -4.36 19.56 2.09
C SER A 628 -4.40 19.95 3.58
N ASN A 629 -3.30 20.49 4.11
CA ASN A 629 -3.19 21.05 5.47
C ASN A 629 -3.49 22.57 5.51
N ALA A 630 -4.00 23.13 4.40
CA ALA A 630 -4.22 24.55 4.15
C ALA A 630 -2.95 25.44 4.17
N GLU A 631 -1.76 24.84 4.20
CA GLU A 631 -0.49 25.57 4.17
C GLU A 631 -0.23 26.10 2.75
N ILE A 632 0.13 27.37 2.63
CA ILE A 632 0.49 27.99 1.36
C ILE A 632 1.87 27.47 0.95
N VAL A 633 1.93 26.82 -0.21
CA VAL A 633 3.16 26.18 -0.72
C VAL A 633 4.15 27.21 -1.26
N VAL A 634 5.44 26.89 -1.14
CA VAL A 634 6.57 27.67 -1.67
C VAL A 634 7.53 26.73 -2.40
N GLY A 635 8.30 27.25 -3.36
CA GLY A 635 9.19 26.43 -4.18
C GLY A 635 8.47 25.61 -5.24
N ASP A 636 9.10 24.53 -5.71
CA ASP A 636 8.52 23.63 -6.70
C ASP A 636 7.50 22.69 -6.05
N TYR A 637 6.27 22.66 -6.58
CA TYR A 637 5.16 21.88 -6.03
C TYR A 637 4.27 21.32 -7.14
N VAL A 638 3.85 20.06 -6.98
CA VAL A 638 3.05 19.32 -7.96
C VAL A 638 1.57 19.43 -7.60
N VAL A 639 0.76 19.92 -8.53
CA VAL A 639 -0.70 19.98 -8.39
C VAL A 639 -1.32 19.15 -9.50
N SER A 640 -2.00 18.06 -9.14
CA SER A 640 -2.64 17.13 -10.08
C SER A 640 -1.71 16.65 -11.21
N GLY A 641 -0.47 16.27 -10.87
CA GLY A 641 0.56 15.81 -11.80
C GLY A 641 1.22 16.90 -12.66
N VAL A 642 0.95 18.18 -12.40
CA VAL A 642 1.58 19.31 -13.10
C VAL A 642 2.50 20.05 -12.12
N LEU A 643 3.78 20.22 -12.49
CA LEU A 643 4.79 20.90 -11.66
C LEU A 643 4.74 22.42 -11.83
N TYR A 644 4.32 23.12 -10.78
CA TYR A 644 4.34 24.58 -10.66
C TYR A 644 5.52 25.02 -9.78
N THR A 645 5.91 26.30 -9.88
CA THR A 645 6.88 26.93 -8.98
C THR A 645 6.22 28.10 -8.29
N PHE A 646 6.43 28.23 -6.98
CA PHE A 646 5.93 29.32 -6.15
C PHE A 646 7.12 30.04 -5.51
N ASP A 647 7.07 31.38 -5.40
CA ASP A 647 8.15 32.15 -4.76
C ASP A 647 8.14 32.02 -3.24
N SER A 648 9.05 32.74 -2.56
CA SER A 648 9.14 32.76 -1.09
C SER A 648 7.94 33.40 -0.38
N ASN A 649 7.03 34.06 -1.12
CA ASN A 649 5.74 34.54 -0.61
C ASN A 649 4.58 33.60 -0.98
N GLY A 650 4.85 32.49 -1.68
CA GLY A 650 3.86 31.54 -2.17
C GLY A 650 3.19 31.92 -3.49
N ILE A 651 3.69 32.93 -4.21
CA ILE A 651 3.10 33.37 -5.48
C ILE A 651 3.56 32.46 -6.62
N MET A 652 2.60 31.89 -7.34
CA MET A 652 2.83 31.05 -8.52
C MET A 652 3.54 31.84 -9.63
N GLN A 653 4.71 31.34 -10.03
CA GLN A 653 5.49 31.87 -11.14
C GLN A 653 4.93 31.31 -12.45
N LYS A 654 4.34 32.17 -13.30
CA LYS A 654 3.77 31.76 -14.59
C LYS A 654 4.87 31.25 -15.51
N LYS A 655 4.81 29.96 -15.88
CA LYS A 655 5.69 29.33 -16.89
C LYS A 655 5.04 29.37 -18.28
N SER A 656 5.85 29.17 -19.32
CA SER A 656 5.41 29.01 -20.71
C SER A 656 6.16 27.85 -21.37
N GLY A 657 5.55 27.21 -22.36
CA GLY A 657 6.20 26.11 -23.09
C GLY A 657 5.94 24.73 -22.49
N TRP A 658 6.80 23.77 -22.85
CA TRP A 658 6.67 22.37 -22.45
C TRP A 658 7.05 22.17 -20.98
N GLY A 659 6.25 21.36 -20.29
CA GLY A 659 6.60 20.74 -19.01
C GLY A 659 6.40 19.23 -19.07
N SER A 660 7.01 18.53 -18.13
CA SER A 660 6.91 17.07 -18.01
C SER A 660 7.06 16.68 -16.55
N TYR A 661 6.23 15.76 -16.08
CA TYR A 661 6.32 15.16 -14.75
C TYR A 661 5.91 13.69 -14.83
N ASN A 662 6.69 12.78 -14.25
CA ASN A 662 6.53 11.31 -14.37
C ASN A 662 6.21 10.81 -15.80
N GLY A 663 6.90 11.36 -16.80
CA GLY A 663 6.69 11.03 -18.23
C GLY A 663 5.45 11.67 -18.88
N LEU A 664 4.52 12.21 -18.10
CA LEU A 664 3.35 12.95 -18.59
C LEU A 664 3.77 14.35 -19.05
N LYS A 665 3.67 14.60 -20.36
CA LYS A 665 3.95 15.91 -20.96
C LYS A 665 2.72 16.80 -20.96
N TYR A 666 2.91 18.08 -20.68
CA TYR A 666 1.89 19.12 -20.74
C TYR A 666 2.50 20.41 -21.33
N TYR A 667 1.65 21.35 -21.76
CA TYR A 667 2.12 22.61 -22.35
C TYR A 667 1.43 23.81 -21.70
N PHE A 668 2.22 24.69 -21.08
CA PHE A 668 1.75 25.88 -20.39
C PHE A 668 1.31 26.97 -21.39
N ASN A 669 0.09 27.48 -21.18
CA ASN A 669 -0.39 28.68 -21.84
C ASN A 669 0.34 29.92 -21.27
N PRO A 670 1.08 30.70 -22.08
CA PRO A 670 1.89 31.82 -21.61
C PRO A 670 1.10 32.94 -20.90
N SER A 671 -0.18 33.11 -21.21
CA SER A 671 -1.01 34.17 -20.63
C SER A 671 -1.49 33.82 -19.21
N THR A 672 -1.82 32.55 -18.99
CA THR A 672 -2.42 32.09 -17.71
C THR A 672 -1.39 31.47 -16.78
N GLY A 673 -0.33 30.85 -17.31
CA GLY A 673 0.62 30.02 -16.54
C GLY A 673 0.10 28.61 -16.21
N PHE A 674 -1.07 28.23 -16.74
CA PHE A 674 -1.69 26.91 -16.57
C PHE A 674 -1.59 26.09 -17.87
N PRO A 675 -1.59 24.75 -17.81
CA PRO A 675 -1.58 23.92 -19.02
C PRO A 675 -2.88 24.09 -19.83
N TYR A 676 -2.78 23.93 -21.15
CA TYR A 676 -3.97 23.76 -21.99
C TYR A 676 -4.69 22.46 -21.62
N LYS A 677 -6.03 22.47 -21.59
CA LYS A 677 -6.90 21.34 -21.19
C LYS A 677 -8.02 21.09 -22.21
N SER A 678 -8.38 19.82 -22.44
CA SER A 678 -9.41 19.33 -23.38
C SER A 678 -9.38 19.99 -24.78
N GLN A 679 -8.18 20.25 -25.31
CA GLN A 679 -8.02 21.02 -26.55
C GLN A 679 -6.76 20.68 -27.33
N TRP A 680 -6.76 21.05 -28.61
CA TRP A 680 -5.61 20.89 -29.50
C TRP A 680 -4.50 21.89 -29.18
N VAL A 681 -3.27 21.39 -29.09
CA VAL A 681 -2.05 22.20 -28.98
C VAL A 681 -1.26 22.00 -30.27
N THR A 682 -1.08 23.07 -31.04
CA THR A 682 -0.59 23.01 -32.43
C THR A 682 0.61 23.93 -32.65
N PHE A 683 1.66 23.39 -33.29
CA PHE A 683 2.86 24.12 -33.69
C PHE A 683 3.13 23.86 -35.17
N GLY A 684 2.64 24.74 -36.04
CA GLY A 684 2.71 24.56 -37.49
C GLY A 684 1.98 23.29 -37.95
N ALA A 685 2.72 22.32 -38.49
CA ALA A 685 2.19 21.02 -38.94
C ALA A 685 2.16 19.94 -37.84
N THR A 686 2.70 20.24 -36.65
CA THR A 686 2.74 19.30 -35.52
C THR A 686 1.55 19.56 -34.61
N HIS A 687 0.74 18.51 -34.38
CA HIS A 687 -0.46 18.58 -33.56
C HIS A 687 -0.37 17.62 -32.38
N TYR A 688 -0.81 18.09 -31.22
CA TYR A 688 -1.00 17.35 -29.98
C TYR A 688 -2.42 17.60 -29.49
N TYR A 689 -2.93 16.71 -28.63
CA TYR A 689 -4.21 16.95 -27.94
C TYR A 689 -4.01 16.79 -26.44
N ALA A 690 -4.41 17.81 -25.68
CA ALA A 690 -4.35 17.80 -24.23
C ALA A 690 -5.70 17.31 -23.67
N ASN A 691 -5.67 16.33 -22.76
CA ASN A 691 -6.86 15.85 -22.06
C ASN A 691 -7.39 16.86 -21.01
N CYS A 692 -8.44 16.51 -20.28
CA CYS A 692 -9.05 17.33 -19.22
C CYS A 692 -8.08 17.72 -18.08
N ASN A 693 -7.05 16.91 -17.84
CA ASN A 693 -5.99 17.20 -16.87
C ASN A 693 -4.87 18.08 -17.44
N GLY A 694 -4.75 18.14 -18.76
CA GLY A 694 -3.80 18.96 -19.51
C GLY A 694 -2.59 18.20 -20.05
N PHE A 695 -2.62 16.87 -19.94
CA PHE A 695 -1.57 15.97 -20.43
C PHE A 695 -1.81 15.61 -21.91
N MET A 696 -0.71 15.51 -22.67
CA MET A 696 -0.77 15.12 -24.07
C MET A 696 -1.08 13.62 -24.20
N VAL A 697 -2.17 13.31 -24.89
CA VAL A 697 -2.64 11.93 -25.09
C VAL A 697 -1.68 11.08 -25.95
N GLN A 698 -1.89 9.77 -25.92
CA GLN A 698 -1.12 8.75 -26.65
C GLN A 698 -2.07 7.69 -27.22
N GLY A 699 -1.60 6.89 -28.18
CA GLY A 699 -2.35 5.80 -28.80
C GLY A 699 -3.56 6.28 -29.62
N TRP A 700 -4.54 5.39 -29.79
CA TRP A 700 -5.81 5.71 -30.47
C TRP A 700 -6.73 6.52 -29.57
N GLN A 701 -7.28 7.62 -30.10
CA GLN A 701 -8.11 8.56 -29.36
C GLN A 701 -9.35 8.93 -30.17
N ASN A 702 -10.53 8.92 -29.55
CA ASN A 702 -11.78 9.37 -30.15
C ASN A 702 -12.07 10.81 -29.69
N ILE A 703 -11.79 11.78 -30.57
CA ILE A 703 -11.98 13.21 -30.30
C ILE A 703 -13.12 13.68 -31.19
N ASN A 704 -14.28 13.99 -30.59
CA ASN A 704 -15.48 14.46 -31.29
C ASN A 704 -15.97 13.52 -32.42
N GLY A 705 -16.03 12.21 -32.14
CA GLY A 705 -16.53 11.19 -33.07
C GLY A 705 -15.53 10.81 -34.17
N LYS A 706 -14.33 11.38 -34.15
CA LYS A 706 -13.24 11.09 -35.10
C LYS A 706 -12.11 10.38 -34.37
N TYR A 707 -11.58 9.33 -35.01
CA TYR A 707 -10.45 8.58 -34.48
C TYR A 707 -9.13 9.18 -34.99
N TYR A 708 -8.26 9.50 -34.05
CA TYR A 708 -6.89 9.99 -34.25
C TYR A 708 -5.92 9.00 -33.60
N TYR A 709 -4.66 9.03 -34.01
CA TYR A 709 -3.59 8.28 -33.34
C TYR A 709 -2.46 9.23 -32.94
N PHE A 710 -1.94 9.09 -31.72
CA PHE A 710 -0.83 9.89 -31.19
C PHE A 710 0.33 8.96 -30.81
N TYR A 711 1.52 9.16 -31.39
CA TYR A 711 2.66 8.27 -31.17
C TYR A 711 3.09 8.27 -29.69
N PRO A 712 3.13 7.13 -28.97
CA PRO A 712 3.47 7.12 -27.54
C PRO A 712 4.81 7.79 -27.19
N ALA A 713 5.84 7.57 -28.00
CA ALA A 713 7.17 8.15 -27.76
C ALA A 713 7.21 9.70 -27.84
N THR A 714 6.37 10.31 -28.70
CA THR A 714 6.45 11.75 -29.01
C THR A 714 5.21 12.55 -28.64
N ASN A 715 4.08 11.89 -28.41
CA ASN A 715 2.72 12.44 -28.28
C ASN A 715 2.20 13.17 -29.55
N ILE A 716 2.90 13.07 -30.69
CA ILE A 716 2.52 13.75 -31.94
C ILE A 716 1.41 12.97 -32.65
N MET A 717 0.41 13.68 -33.17
CA MET A 717 -0.65 13.13 -34.00
C MET A 717 -0.11 12.58 -35.33
N ALA A 718 -0.45 11.33 -35.65
CA ALA A 718 -0.19 10.73 -36.95
C ALA A 718 -1.01 11.41 -38.07
N ARG A 719 -0.43 11.51 -39.27
CA ARG A 719 -1.06 12.08 -40.48
C ARG A 719 -0.40 11.52 -41.74
N ASN A 720 -1.17 11.37 -42.82
CA ASN A 720 -0.69 10.83 -44.12
C ASN A 720 0.08 9.50 -43.99
N THR A 721 -0.45 8.57 -43.21
CA THR A 721 0.25 7.33 -42.85
C THR A 721 -0.73 6.18 -42.63
N THR A 722 -0.24 4.99 -42.26
CA THR A 722 -1.06 3.85 -41.85
C THR A 722 -0.62 3.39 -40.47
N ILE A 723 -1.58 3.23 -39.55
CA ILE A 723 -1.37 2.72 -38.18
C ILE A 723 -2.30 1.52 -38.02
N ASP A 724 -1.76 0.38 -37.58
CA ASP A 724 -2.52 -0.88 -37.35
C ASP A 724 -3.41 -1.31 -38.53
N GLY A 725 -2.94 -1.06 -39.76
CA GLY A 725 -3.68 -1.34 -41.00
C GLY A 725 -4.78 -0.32 -41.35
N PHE A 726 -5.00 0.70 -40.52
CA PHE A 726 -5.92 1.81 -40.80
C PHE A 726 -5.18 3.00 -41.43
N VAL A 727 -5.70 3.48 -42.55
CA VAL A 727 -5.18 4.69 -43.23
C VAL A 727 -5.58 5.93 -42.44
N ILE A 728 -4.62 6.82 -42.20
CA ILE A 728 -4.79 8.11 -41.53
C ILE A 728 -4.63 9.24 -42.55
N GLY A 729 -5.64 10.11 -42.64
CA GLY A 729 -5.68 11.24 -43.57
C GLY A 729 -4.68 12.35 -43.28
N ALA A 730 -4.67 13.38 -44.13
CA ALA A 730 -3.85 14.58 -43.96
C ALA A 730 -4.27 15.42 -42.74
N ASP A 731 -5.54 15.31 -42.34
CA ASP A 731 -6.16 15.91 -41.17
C ASP A 731 -6.00 15.06 -39.90
N GLY A 732 -5.27 13.93 -39.97
CA GLY A 732 -5.05 13.00 -38.86
C GLY A 732 -6.21 12.05 -38.57
N VAL A 733 -7.30 12.11 -39.36
CA VAL A 733 -8.49 11.29 -39.12
C VAL A 733 -8.35 9.91 -39.75
N ARG A 734 -8.75 8.87 -39.02
CA ARG A 734 -8.85 7.50 -39.52
C ARG A 734 -9.88 7.39 -40.66
N VAL A 735 -9.42 7.00 -41.85
CA VAL A 735 -10.27 6.74 -43.01
C VAL A 735 -11.10 5.47 -42.78
N PRO A 736 -12.42 5.46 -43.06
CA PRO A 736 -13.25 4.26 -42.90
C PRO A 736 -12.78 3.07 -43.74
N THR A 737 -12.68 1.89 -43.13
CA THR A 737 -12.12 0.67 -43.76
C THR A 737 -12.84 0.26 -45.04
N ILE A 738 -14.17 0.44 -45.11
CA ILE A 738 -14.98 0.12 -46.29
C ILE A 738 -14.63 1.08 -47.45
N LEU A 739 -14.48 2.39 -47.17
CA LEU A 739 -14.06 3.38 -48.17
C LEU A 739 -12.64 3.09 -48.67
N SER A 740 -11.73 2.66 -47.80
CA SER A 740 -10.38 2.22 -48.18
C SER A 740 -10.42 1.04 -49.16
N LYS A 741 -11.16 -0.03 -48.83
CA LYS A 741 -11.37 -1.19 -49.72
C LYS A 741 -12.02 -0.82 -51.05
N MET A 742 -13.05 0.03 -51.02
CA MET A 742 -13.73 0.52 -52.23
C MET A 742 -12.79 1.34 -53.11
N THR A 743 -11.94 2.20 -52.53
CA THR A 743 -10.97 3.03 -53.25
C THR A 743 -9.89 2.19 -53.90
N ALA A 744 -9.34 1.20 -53.19
CA ALA A 744 -8.39 0.24 -53.75
C ALA A 744 -9.00 -0.56 -54.92
N ARG A 745 -10.27 -0.97 -54.81
CA ARG A 745 -10.99 -1.63 -55.90
C ARG A 745 -11.26 -0.68 -57.08
N ALA A 746 -11.53 0.60 -56.82
CA ALA A 746 -11.78 1.61 -57.86
C ALA A 746 -10.58 1.85 -58.79
N TRP A 747 -9.34 1.74 -58.29
CA TRP A 747 -8.12 1.90 -59.10
C TRP A 747 -8.05 0.93 -60.30
N GLY A 748 -8.67 -0.24 -60.21
CA GLY A 748 -8.72 -1.23 -61.30
C GLY A 748 -9.61 -0.83 -62.49
N TYR A 749 -10.44 0.22 -62.37
CA TYR A 749 -11.46 0.56 -63.37
C TYR A 749 -11.23 1.94 -64.02
N SER A 750 -11.53 2.02 -65.31
CA SER A 750 -11.53 3.25 -66.11
C SER A 750 -12.94 3.72 -66.44
N SER A 751 -13.07 4.98 -66.88
CA SER A 751 -14.33 5.60 -67.25
C SER A 751 -14.13 6.52 -68.44
N LEU A 752 -15.15 6.62 -69.31
CA LEU A 752 -15.16 7.55 -70.46
C LEU A 752 -15.36 9.02 -70.03
N THR A 753 -15.50 9.25 -68.73
CA THR A 753 -15.77 10.54 -68.11
C THR A 753 -14.81 10.71 -66.95
N GLY A 754 -14.60 11.95 -66.48
CA GLY A 754 -13.82 12.20 -65.27
C GLY A 754 -14.46 11.71 -63.96
N TYR A 755 -15.49 10.85 -64.01
CA TYR A 755 -16.19 10.28 -62.85
C TYR A 755 -16.25 8.75 -62.92
N LEU A 756 -16.32 8.11 -61.76
CA LEU A 756 -16.55 6.68 -61.58
C LEU A 756 -17.53 6.47 -60.41
N LEU A 757 -18.55 5.63 -60.60
CA LEU A 757 -19.46 5.21 -59.54
C LEU A 757 -19.13 3.79 -59.09
N MET A 758 -18.93 3.59 -57.79
CA MET A 758 -18.72 2.28 -57.17
C MET A 758 -19.92 1.98 -56.26
N VAL A 759 -20.48 0.78 -56.34
CA VAL A 759 -21.58 0.32 -55.47
C VAL A 759 -21.16 -0.97 -54.80
N ASP A 760 -21.11 -0.92 -53.47
CA ASP A 760 -20.79 -2.03 -52.58
C ASP A 760 -22.09 -2.61 -52.03
N ARG A 761 -22.48 -3.79 -52.50
CA ARG A 761 -23.77 -4.41 -52.12
C ARG A 761 -23.77 -5.00 -50.72
N ASP A 762 -22.60 -5.40 -50.22
CA ASP A 762 -22.43 -6.00 -48.90
C ASP A 762 -22.34 -4.93 -47.81
N ALA A 763 -21.65 -3.82 -48.09
CA ALA A 763 -21.56 -2.68 -47.19
C ALA A 763 -22.73 -1.68 -47.31
N HIS A 764 -23.59 -1.84 -48.33
CA HIS A 764 -24.69 -0.93 -48.66
C HIS A 764 -24.23 0.52 -48.92
N LYS A 765 -23.12 0.69 -49.66
CA LYS A 765 -22.49 2.00 -49.92
C LYS A 765 -22.40 2.33 -51.41
N VAL A 766 -22.46 3.62 -51.73
CA VAL A 766 -22.09 4.19 -53.04
C VAL A 766 -20.93 5.15 -52.87
N GLY A 767 -19.83 4.87 -53.57
CA GLY A 767 -18.71 5.80 -53.73
C GLY A 767 -18.81 6.54 -55.05
N VAL A 768 -18.74 7.88 -55.00
CA VAL A 768 -18.59 8.74 -56.16
C VAL A 768 -17.13 9.19 -56.23
N PHE A 769 -16.44 8.85 -57.31
CA PHE A 769 -15.04 9.20 -57.52
C PHE A 769 -14.89 10.16 -58.70
N LYS A 770 -13.87 11.03 -58.65
CA LYS A 770 -13.49 11.95 -59.72
C LYS A 770 -11.97 11.88 -59.98
N GLY A 771 -11.59 11.90 -61.25
CA GLY A 771 -10.19 11.68 -61.68
C GLY A 771 -10.10 10.78 -62.90
N LYS A 772 -9.15 9.85 -62.88
CA LYS A 772 -8.86 8.85 -63.93
C LYS A 772 -8.41 7.54 -63.27
N GLN A 773 -8.27 6.47 -64.05
CA GLN A 773 -7.77 5.18 -63.57
C GLN A 773 -6.42 5.33 -62.84
N GLY A 774 -6.26 4.64 -61.70
CA GLY A 774 -5.10 4.75 -60.80
C GLY A 774 -5.04 6.02 -59.94
N GLU A 775 -5.78 7.09 -60.29
CA GLU A 775 -5.77 8.39 -59.60
C GLU A 775 -7.21 8.86 -59.31
N TRP A 776 -8.02 7.97 -58.73
CA TRP A 776 -9.41 8.25 -58.35
C TRP A 776 -9.49 8.91 -56.98
N ASN A 777 -9.97 10.15 -56.91
CA ASN A 777 -10.28 10.83 -55.66
C ASN A 777 -11.75 10.58 -55.29
N ASN A 778 -12.03 10.09 -54.08
CA ASN A 778 -13.41 9.99 -53.60
C ASN A 778 -13.96 11.40 -53.33
N LEU A 779 -15.09 11.74 -53.96
CA LEU A 779 -15.85 12.96 -53.66
C LEU A 779 -16.91 12.70 -52.60
N TYR A 780 -17.58 11.56 -52.69
CA TYR A 780 -18.67 11.19 -51.80
C TYR A 780 -18.67 9.70 -51.51
N PHE A 781 -19.08 9.37 -50.29
CA PHE A 781 -19.27 8.01 -49.81
C PHE A 781 -20.58 7.98 -49.03
N TRP A 782 -21.62 7.41 -49.63
CA TRP A 782 -23.00 7.51 -49.16
C TRP A 782 -23.60 6.14 -48.86
N ASP A 783 -24.48 6.08 -47.87
CA ASP A 783 -25.39 4.96 -47.68
C ASP A 783 -26.38 4.84 -48.85
N CYS A 784 -26.65 3.60 -49.25
CA CYS A 784 -27.63 3.27 -50.29
C CYS A 784 -28.54 2.11 -49.88
N GLY A 785 -29.70 2.01 -50.52
CA GLY A 785 -30.56 0.84 -50.46
C GLY A 785 -30.42 0.04 -51.76
N ASN A 786 -29.50 -0.91 -51.80
CA ASN A 786 -29.38 -1.86 -52.90
C ASN A 786 -30.48 -2.95 -52.83
N GLY A 787 -30.51 -3.82 -53.83
CA GLY A 787 -31.51 -4.86 -53.99
C GLY A 787 -31.48 -5.90 -52.88
N ALA A 788 -32.66 -6.24 -52.35
CA ALA A 788 -32.83 -7.32 -51.37
C ALA A 788 -32.40 -8.67 -51.96
N SER A 789 -32.12 -9.68 -51.12
CA SER A 789 -31.63 -10.99 -51.57
C SER A 789 -32.54 -11.70 -52.59
N SER A 790 -33.86 -11.43 -52.53
CA SER A 790 -34.86 -11.94 -53.48
C SER A 790 -34.90 -11.19 -54.82
N THR A 791 -34.37 -9.96 -54.87
CA THR A 791 -34.31 -9.10 -56.06
C THR A 791 -33.00 -8.29 -56.05
N PRO A 792 -31.84 -8.96 -56.16
CA PRO A 792 -30.55 -8.35 -55.90
C PRO A 792 -30.18 -7.30 -56.94
N THR A 793 -29.39 -6.28 -56.55
CA THR A 793 -28.73 -5.40 -57.53
C THR A 793 -27.74 -6.22 -58.34
N VAL A 794 -27.84 -6.10 -59.66
CA VAL A 794 -26.97 -6.77 -60.63
C VAL A 794 -25.51 -6.40 -60.39
N ALA A 795 -24.63 -7.40 -60.31
CA ALA A 795 -23.18 -7.20 -60.22
C ALA A 795 -22.57 -7.06 -61.61
N GLY A 796 -21.51 -6.27 -61.74
CA GLY A 796 -20.77 -6.09 -62.99
C GLY A 796 -20.28 -4.66 -63.22
N VAL A 797 -19.75 -4.45 -64.42
CA VAL A 797 -19.30 -3.14 -64.91
C VAL A 797 -20.26 -2.64 -65.97
N PHE A 798 -20.86 -1.49 -65.72
CA PHE A 798 -21.93 -0.89 -66.50
C PHE A 798 -21.62 0.57 -66.83
N LYS A 799 -22.55 1.27 -67.52
CA LYS A 799 -22.40 2.68 -67.88
C LYS A 799 -23.69 3.46 -67.65
N VAL A 800 -23.56 4.70 -67.20
CA VAL A 800 -24.70 5.61 -67.02
C VAL A 800 -25.43 5.86 -68.35
N GLY A 801 -26.72 5.48 -68.39
CA GLY A 801 -27.58 5.48 -69.57
C GLY A 801 -28.62 6.61 -69.55
N MET A 802 -29.90 6.26 -69.66
CA MET A 802 -30.99 7.24 -69.56
C MET A 802 -31.09 7.88 -68.17
N LYS A 803 -31.61 9.10 -68.15
CA LYS A 803 -31.92 9.87 -66.93
C LYS A 803 -33.32 10.43 -67.06
N GLY A 804 -34.04 10.55 -65.95
CA GLY A 804 -35.33 11.23 -65.93
C GLY A 804 -35.73 11.73 -64.55
N TYR A 805 -36.69 12.67 -64.55
CA TYR A 805 -37.08 13.40 -63.35
C TYR A 805 -37.77 12.53 -62.29
N TYR A 806 -38.65 11.61 -62.70
CA TYR A 806 -39.21 10.57 -61.84
C TYR A 806 -39.70 9.36 -62.63
N PHE A 807 -39.94 8.25 -61.91
CA PHE A 807 -40.81 7.16 -62.37
C PHE A 807 -41.72 6.73 -61.21
N ASP A 808 -42.89 6.18 -61.54
CA ASP A 808 -43.81 5.60 -60.55
C ASP A 808 -43.58 4.08 -60.45
N SER A 809 -43.59 3.54 -59.23
CA SER A 809 -43.44 2.12 -58.93
C SER A 809 -44.51 1.71 -57.91
N GLY A 810 -45.61 1.15 -58.43
CA GLY A 810 -46.83 0.92 -57.64
C GLY A 810 -47.43 2.24 -57.14
N SER A 811 -47.62 2.35 -55.83
CA SER A 811 -48.08 3.58 -55.16
C SER A 811 -46.97 4.62 -54.94
N ALA A 812 -45.69 4.22 -55.05
CA ALA A 812 -44.54 5.08 -54.79
C ALA A 812 -44.08 5.84 -56.05
N ARG A 813 -43.44 6.98 -55.82
CA ARG A 813 -42.68 7.76 -56.81
C ARG A 813 -41.21 7.78 -56.44
N CYS A 814 -40.37 7.57 -57.43
CA CYS A 814 -38.92 7.56 -57.34
C CYS A 814 -38.37 8.72 -58.16
N PHE A 815 -37.74 9.70 -57.52
CA PHE A 815 -37.23 10.90 -58.16
C PHE A 815 -35.76 10.78 -58.60
N TRP A 816 -35.38 11.60 -59.57
CA TRP A 816 -34.01 11.81 -60.04
C TRP A 816 -33.31 10.53 -60.47
N TYR A 817 -33.96 9.75 -61.33
CA TYR A 817 -33.44 8.44 -61.70
C TYR A 817 -32.32 8.54 -62.74
N THR A 818 -31.30 7.70 -62.56
CA THR A 818 -30.14 7.54 -63.46
C THR A 818 -29.92 6.05 -63.72
N GLN A 819 -30.23 5.61 -64.93
CA GLN A 819 -30.07 4.22 -65.36
C GLN A 819 -28.60 3.82 -65.44
N PHE A 820 -28.28 2.58 -65.07
CA PHE A 820 -26.97 1.98 -65.33
C PHE A 820 -27.03 0.65 -66.07
N TYR A 821 -28.10 -0.15 -65.93
CA TYR A 821 -28.27 -1.39 -66.68
C TYR A 821 -29.74 -1.79 -66.79
N GLY A 822 -30.30 -1.91 -68.00
CA GLY A 822 -31.71 -2.33 -68.17
C GLY A 822 -32.68 -1.52 -67.29
N ASN A 823 -33.44 -2.20 -66.42
CA ASN A 823 -34.36 -1.57 -65.45
C ASN A 823 -33.70 -1.21 -64.10
N TYR A 824 -32.38 -1.34 -63.98
CA TYR A 824 -31.61 -1.00 -62.78
C TYR A 824 -31.15 0.47 -62.82
N LEU A 825 -31.60 1.22 -61.82
CA LEU A 825 -31.47 2.68 -61.73
C LEU A 825 -30.85 3.07 -60.37
N PHE A 826 -30.02 4.10 -60.34
CA PHE A 826 -29.89 4.94 -59.15
C PHE A 826 -31.12 5.83 -59.06
N HIS A 827 -31.76 5.97 -57.90
CA HIS A 827 -32.89 6.88 -57.72
C HIS A 827 -33.07 7.27 -56.24
N SER A 828 -33.96 8.21 -55.95
CA SER A 828 -34.27 8.59 -54.56
C SER A 828 -34.86 7.43 -53.74
N VAL A 829 -34.77 7.53 -52.43
CA VAL A 829 -35.69 6.88 -51.48
C VAL A 829 -37.15 6.98 -51.94
N LEU A 830 -37.98 6.02 -51.55
CA LEU A 830 -39.37 5.97 -52.01
C LEU A 830 -40.13 7.16 -51.47
N CYS A 831 -40.89 7.83 -52.32
CA CYS A 831 -41.71 8.98 -51.97
C CYS A 831 -43.18 8.74 -52.35
N TYR A 832 -44.09 9.47 -51.73
CA TYR A 832 -45.45 9.66 -52.23
C TYR A 832 -45.42 10.56 -53.49
N LYS A 833 -46.50 10.56 -54.28
CA LYS A 833 -46.57 11.34 -55.54
C LYS A 833 -46.50 12.87 -55.32
N ASP A 834 -46.77 13.32 -54.10
CA ASP A 834 -46.65 14.71 -53.63
C ASP A 834 -45.23 15.10 -53.17
N GLY A 835 -44.26 14.17 -53.21
CA GLY A 835 -42.86 14.41 -52.85
C GLY A 835 -42.50 14.11 -51.39
N ARG A 836 -43.45 13.78 -50.51
CA ARG A 836 -43.14 13.36 -49.12
C ARG A 836 -42.46 11.99 -49.12
N ILE A 837 -41.50 11.79 -48.22
CA ILE A 837 -40.81 10.48 -48.08
C ILE A 837 -41.82 9.42 -47.62
N MET A 838 -41.83 8.27 -48.30
CA MET A 838 -42.62 7.07 -47.97
C MET A 838 -41.76 6.02 -47.27
N ASP A 839 -40.55 5.75 -47.78
CA ASP A 839 -39.54 4.92 -47.12
C ASP A 839 -38.15 5.52 -47.35
N GLY A 840 -37.63 6.19 -46.31
CA GLY A 840 -36.37 6.92 -46.31
C GLY A 840 -35.13 6.07 -45.97
N ARG A 841 -35.28 4.75 -45.78
CA ARG A 841 -34.18 3.89 -45.32
C ARG A 841 -33.14 3.65 -46.41
N VAL A 842 -31.88 3.66 -45.99
CA VAL A 842 -30.65 3.37 -46.75
C VAL A 842 -29.65 2.70 -45.80
N GLY A 843 -28.55 2.16 -46.30
CA GLY A 843 -27.57 1.40 -45.51
C GLY A 843 -27.98 -0.06 -45.28
N MET A 844 -28.90 -0.60 -46.09
CA MET A 844 -29.39 -1.98 -46.02
C MET A 844 -29.95 -2.45 -47.38
N ALA A 845 -29.94 -3.75 -47.64
CA ALA A 845 -30.53 -4.33 -48.85
C ALA A 845 -32.08 -4.38 -48.77
N LEU A 846 -32.76 -3.48 -49.48
CA LEU A 846 -34.22 -3.27 -49.38
C LEU A 846 -34.94 -2.90 -50.69
N SER A 847 -34.24 -2.86 -51.82
CA SER A 847 -34.81 -2.44 -53.11
C SER A 847 -35.22 -3.63 -53.98
N HIS A 848 -36.00 -3.35 -55.03
CA HIS A 848 -36.22 -4.27 -56.14
C HIS A 848 -35.12 -4.08 -57.20
N GLY A 849 -33.90 -4.51 -56.88
CA GLY A 849 -32.71 -4.42 -57.75
C GLY A 849 -32.05 -3.04 -57.87
N CYS A 850 -32.79 -1.94 -57.84
CA CYS A 850 -32.24 -0.57 -57.99
C CYS A 850 -31.29 -0.15 -56.84
N VAL A 851 -30.61 0.99 -57.00
CA VAL A 851 -29.78 1.61 -55.95
C VAL A 851 -30.48 2.86 -55.42
N ARG A 852 -31.15 2.73 -54.27
CA ARG A 852 -31.84 3.83 -53.60
C ARG A 852 -30.85 4.72 -52.86
N LEU A 853 -31.03 6.03 -52.93
CA LEU A 853 -30.19 7.03 -52.28
C LEU A 853 -31.06 8.11 -51.62
N GLN A 854 -30.54 8.81 -50.61
CA GLN A 854 -31.23 10.00 -50.10
C GLN A 854 -31.50 11.00 -51.24
N ILE A 855 -32.65 11.70 -51.19
CA ILE A 855 -33.11 12.61 -52.25
C ILE A 855 -32.00 13.55 -52.79
N PRO A 856 -31.22 14.28 -51.96
CA PRO A 856 -30.15 15.14 -52.45
C PRO A 856 -29.04 14.37 -53.18
N ASN A 857 -28.71 13.15 -52.74
CA ASN A 857 -27.64 12.34 -53.32
C ASN A 857 -28.06 11.78 -54.70
N ALA A 858 -29.32 11.31 -54.81
CA ALA A 858 -29.91 10.91 -56.09
C ALA A 858 -29.95 12.08 -57.08
N LYS A 859 -30.41 13.25 -56.63
CA LYS A 859 -30.41 14.48 -57.43
C LYS A 859 -29.00 14.87 -57.86
N TRP A 860 -28.01 14.79 -56.97
CA TRP A 860 -26.63 15.13 -57.29
C TRP A 860 -26.07 14.22 -58.40
N ILE A 861 -26.31 12.90 -58.35
CA ILE A 861 -25.93 11.98 -59.45
C ILE A 861 -26.67 12.33 -60.75
N TYR A 862 -27.97 12.62 -60.67
CA TYR A 862 -28.78 13.03 -61.82
C TYR A 862 -28.25 14.31 -62.48
N ASP A 863 -27.85 15.33 -61.71
CA ASP A 863 -27.34 16.59 -62.24
C ASP A 863 -25.88 16.46 -62.75
N ASN A 864 -24.99 15.79 -62.02
CA ASN A 864 -23.53 15.95 -62.18
C ASN A 864 -22.83 14.81 -62.92
N ILE A 865 -23.34 13.57 -62.89
CA ILE A 865 -22.64 12.41 -63.46
C ILE A 865 -22.99 12.25 -64.95
N PRO A 866 -22.06 12.42 -65.91
CA PRO A 866 -22.41 12.38 -67.33
C PRO A 866 -22.87 10.99 -67.82
N LYS A 867 -23.58 10.96 -68.95
CA LYS A 867 -23.83 9.69 -69.65
C LYS A 867 -22.50 9.06 -70.09
N GLY A 868 -22.41 7.74 -70.01
CA GLY A 868 -21.18 7.00 -70.29
C GLY A 868 -20.19 6.88 -69.12
N THR A 869 -20.44 7.50 -67.97
CA THR A 869 -19.70 7.23 -66.72
C THR A 869 -19.78 5.75 -66.38
N THR A 870 -18.64 5.12 -66.08
CA THR A 870 -18.58 3.74 -65.60
C THR A 870 -19.25 3.61 -64.23
N VAL A 871 -20.04 2.55 -64.07
CA VAL A 871 -20.66 2.13 -62.82
C VAL A 871 -20.19 0.71 -62.52
N VAL A 872 -19.48 0.50 -61.41
CA VAL A 872 -19.09 -0.82 -60.95
C VAL A 872 -19.97 -1.20 -59.77
N VAL A 873 -20.72 -2.29 -59.90
CA VAL A 873 -21.48 -2.88 -58.81
C VAL A 873 -20.85 -4.21 -58.45
N TYR A 874 -20.55 -4.42 -57.17
CA TYR A 874 -19.87 -5.62 -56.69
C TYR A 874 -20.51 -6.19 -55.44
#